data_AF-Q23G66-F1
#
_entry.id   AF-Q23G66-F1
#
_cell.length_a   1.000
_cell.length_b   1.000
_cell.length_c   1.000
_cell.angle_alpha   90.00
_cell.angle_beta   90.00
_cell.angle_gamma   90.00
#
_symmetry.space_group_name_H-M   'P 1'
#
loop_
_entity.id
_entity.type
_entity.pdbx_description
1 polymer ?
#
loop_
_entity_poly.entity_id
_entity_poly.type
_entity_poly.pdbx_seq_one_letter_code
_entity_poly.pdbx_strand_id
1 'polypeptide(L)'
;MSLNIIDSIVLNQNAQMKNFQMIDIILNIENSLNISNFDQVYLQNIKFNSTKLGNNQIIISNNKLVIIENITIDSIQTEQLTFYLSDNVNLVIKKIIIKNLRVTEIQIQQITVNNSNQIKILTIEPFYQKNVYYICLSDASDTSISDFYIYQSSISKICFQIVGFQNCTINNLTSLNNQITLFSINQQPDDGGNFIMSSSRLSGQEINEPLIELNFVDNILFNEVLIENNELNQFQNNTNFNGLGGSLYVFNCLHILIQNCKFKQNKCLRLNGGAISIQNLVNIAQVYIYKCSFIFNSAAFSTGGAINLSYSNLIIENSNITSNTALIGGGIYYEQVIPDFLLEKSNNTDNNKNKIINNNAKIFGHNIGSTIRKIDIDLQNIKIPNGSVKFLGERQIEIREFKSGNQISFEGIQLLDEENNPILTSNINITEFQFYSSDVQSFVQSLSVSLNWDQSNKKIQVIGQVQSKQQINNGINLQSQIMYIPQSIMSLQIVLDSLPKLIDSKGNIFFHQDQFQKNFTINFISCSIGEITTQQIESIICQECPQGKYSLDQYSTSCKQCPDTAKECYGSTINLMNGYWRENNKTDIIVYCNKNPEFCQAESPDSKFMCLRGHIGPLCEQCDSYGVIWGNRYSQIFSSDACYDCNDSVLLIAFENSLIFLLVFLYIFIILIKIIQKMQSKIIGYFLNKSEILFLGSTCNQLQNISSQHNIIIKLLLINSKTIRQTLNYNQNIN
;
A
#
# COMPACT_ATOMS: atom_id res chain seq x y z
N MET A 1 13.48 -15.67 -78.19
CA MET A 1 14.88 -15.97 -78.60
C MET A 1 15.64 -16.52 -77.40
N SER A 2 16.61 -17.44 -77.54
CA SER A 2 17.46 -17.88 -76.41
C SER A 2 18.87 -17.34 -76.59
N LEU A 3 19.43 -16.73 -75.55
CA LEU A 3 20.81 -16.23 -75.53
C LEU A 3 21.57 -16.90 -74.38
N ASN A 4 22.68 -17.54 -74.72
CA ASN A 4 23.56 -18.21 -73.75
C ASN A 4 24.77 -17.32 -73.47
N ILE A 5 24.98 -16.99 -72.20
CA ILE A 5 26.10 -16.17 -71.71
C ILE A 5 26.98 -17.09 -70.87
N ILE A 6 28.04 -17.63 -71.46
CA ILE A 6 28.94 -18.59 -70.83
C ILE A 6 29.96 -17.84 -69.94
N ASP A 7 30.51 -16.73 -70.44
CA ASP A 7 31.47 -15.89 -69.72
C ASP A 7 30.81 -14.65 -69.11
N SER A 8 31.53 -13.97 -68.22
CA SER A 8 31.10 -12.68 -67.68
C SER A 8 31.02 -11.61 -68.77
N ILE A 9 29.85 -10.99 -68.95
CA ILE A 9 29.63 -9.93 -69.95
C ILE A 9 29.31 -8.61 -69.24
N VAL A 10 30.04 -7.55 -69.63
CA VAL A 10 29.74 -6.17 -69.24
C VAL A 10 29.30 -5.39 -70.48
N LEU A 11 28.03 -5.02 -70.54
CA LEU A 11 27.46 -4.20 -71.60
C LEU A 11 27.74 -2.72 -71.32
N ASN A 12 28.27 -2.03 -72.34
CA ASN A 12 28.54 -0.60 -72.35
C ASN A 12 29.55 -0.10 -71.31
N GLN A 13 30.62 -0.88 -71.12
CA GLN A 13 31.74 -0.53 -70.23
C GLN A 13 32.33 0.87 -70.50
N ASN A 14 32.33 1.34 -71.76
CA ASN A 14 32.89 2.64 -72.17
C ASN A 14 31.84 3.76 -72.35
N ALA A 15 30.59 3.55 -71.93
CA ALA A 15 29.49 4.53 -72.04
C ALA A 15 29.28 5.11 -73.46
N GLN A 16 29.55 4.32 -74.50
CA GLN A 16 29.40 4.73 -75.91
C GLN A 16 27.97 4.58 -76.43
N MET A 17 27.20 3.65 -75.85
CA MET A 17 25.81 3.42 -76.21
C MET A 17 24.89 4.19 -75.28
N LYS A 18 23.94 4.93 -75.85
CA LYS A 18 22.94 5.66 -75.05
C LYS A 18 21.80 4.75 -74.60
N ASN A 19 21.30 3.89 -75.51
CA ASN A 19 20.08 3.12 -75.27
C ASN A 19 20.35 1.62 -75.44
N PHE A 20 19.73 0.81 -74.59
CA PHE A 20 19.74 -0.65 -74.65
C PHE A 20 18.31 -1.19 -74.55
N GLN A 21 17.97 -2.16 -75.38
CA GLN A 21 16.69 -2.85 -75.31
C GLN A 21 16.84 -4.35 -75.45
N MET A 22 16.04 -5.09 -74.68
CA MET A 22 15.94 -6.53 -74.74
C MET A 22 14.47 -6.94 -74.61
N ILE A 23 13.95 -7.70 -75.58
CA ILE A 23 12.52 -8.04 -75.68
C ILE A 23 12.37 -9.53 -76.03
N ASP A 24 11.52 -10.25 -75.30
CA ASP A 24 11.17 -11.67 -75.55
C ASP A 24 12.38 -12.62 -75.61
N ILE A 25 13.32 -12.45 -74.67
CA ILE A 25 14.57 -13.23 -74.58
C ILE A 25 14.55 -14.18 -73.37
N ILE A 26 14.96 -15.42 -73.62
CA ILE A 26 15.36 -16.38 -72.60
C ILE A 26 16.88 -16.26 -72.42
N LEU A 27 17.31 -15.83 -71.24
CA LEU A 27 18.72 -15.67 -70.88
C LEU A 27 19.17 -16.89 -70.07
N ASN A 28 20.13 -17.63 -70.63
CA ASN A 28 20.85 -18.68 -69.92
C ASN A 28 22.26 -18.14 -69.59
N ILE A 29 22.42 -17.56 -68.42
CA ILE A 29 23.69 -17.01 -67.93
C ILE A 29 24.41 -18.11 -67.16
N GLU A 30 25.72 -18.32 -67.30
CA GLU A 30 26.52 -19.25 -66.49
C GLU A 30 27.42 -18.53 -65.48
N ASN A 31 27.82 -17.28 -65.77
CA ASN A 31 28.75 -16.46 -64.98
C ASN A 31 28.18 -15.09 -64.56
N SER A 32 28.20 -14.05 -65.39
CA SER A 32 27.62 -12.74 -65.01
C SER A 32 27.17 -11.91 -66.20
N LEU A 33 26.17 -11.07 -65.97
CA LEU A 33 25.66 -10.09 -66.93
C LEU A 33 25.56 -8.73 -66.21
N ASN A 34 26.39 -7.77 -66.64
CA ASN A 34 26.36 -6.40 -66.14
C ASN A 34 25.85 -5.46 -67.25
N ILE A 35 24.75 -4.73 -66.98
CA ILE A 35 24.16 -3.69 -67.84
C ILE A 35 24.38 -2.35 -67.15
N SER A 36 25.33 -1.56 -67.62
CA SER A 36 25.64 -0.28 -66.97
C SER A 36 25.93 0.88 -67.90
N ASN A 37 25.85 2.09 -67.33
CA ASN A 37 26.21 3.35 -67.98
C ASN A 37 25.37 3.74 -69.21
N PHE A 38 24.11 3.31 -69.29
CA PHE A 38 23.17 3.74 -70.34
C PHE A 38 22.33 4.95 -69.94
N ASP A 39 21.94 5.77 -70.90
CA ASP A 39 20.88 6.76 -70.71
C ASP A 39 19.52 6.06 -70.54
N GLN A 40 19.25 5.00 -71.33
CA GLN A 40 17.99 4.25 -71.25
C GLN A 40 18.19 2.74 -71.41
N VAL A 41 17.61 1.95 -70.52
CA VAL A 41 17.53 0.48 -70.57
C VAL A 41 16.07 0.05 -70.59
N TYR A 42 15.67 -0.78 -71.56
CA TYR A 42 14.31 -1.31 -71.68
C TYR A 42 14.32 -2.84 -71.75
N LEU A 43 13.77 -3.51 -70.74
CA LEU A 43 13.69 -4.97 -70.63
C LEU A 43 12.23 -5.42 -70.60
N GLN A 44 11.80 -6.19 -71.58
CA GLN A 44 10.42 -6.68 -71.70
C GLN A 44 10.38 -8.19 -71.94
N ASN A 45 9.57 -8.90 -71.15
CA ASN A 45 9.38 -10.36 -71.24
C ASN A 45 10.70 -11.16 -71.24
N ILE A 46 11.60 -10.83 -70.31
CA ILE A 46 12.87 -11.53 -70.17
C ILE A 46 12.69 -12.71 -69.22
N LYS A 47 13.08 -13.91 -69.66
CA LYS A 47 13.09 -15.11 -68.82
C LYS A 47 14.52 -15.53 -68.51
N PHE A 48 14.93 -15.46 -67.26
CA PHE A 48 16.17 -16.08 -66.79
C PHE A 48 15.90 -17.55 -66.49
N ASN A 49 16.61 -18.43 -67.20
CA ASN A 49 16.54 -19.87 -67.00
C ASN A 49 17.98 -20.39 -67.00
N SER A 50 18.46 -21.02 -65.93
CA SER A 50 19.68 -21.80 -66.11
C SER A 50 19.79 -22.97 -65.12
N THR A 51 20.22 -24.10 -65.70
CA THR A 51 20.30 -25.43 -65.07
C THR A 51 21.72 -25.78 -64.62
N LYS A 52 22.73 -24.98 -64.98
CA LYS A 52 24.14 -25.18 -64.62
C LYS A 52 24.76 -23.81 -64.36
N LEU A 53 25.08 -23.53 -63.11
CA LEU A 53 25.30 -22.16 -62.70
C LEU A 53 26.42 -22.04 -61.67
N GLY A 54 27.45 -21.27 -62.03
CA GLY A 54 28.41 -20.71 -61.07
C GLY A 54 27.80 -19.58 -60.23
N ASN A 55 28.63 -18.67 -59.73
CA ASN A 55 28.22 -17.52 -58.92
C ASN A 55 27.56 -16.41 -59.77
N ASN A 56 26.29 -16.59 -60.16
CA ASN A 56 25.66 -15.65 -61.10
C ASN A 56 25.39 -14.28 -60.51
N GLN A 57 25.86 -13.26 -61.24
CA GLN A 57 25.58 -11.86 -60.94
C GLN A 57 24.88 -11.22 -62.16
N ILE A 58 23.59 -10.90 -62.02
CA ILE A 58 22.88 -10.01 -62.94
C ILE A 58 22.92 -8.62 -62.30
N ILE A 59 23.68 -7.71 -62.88
CA ILE A 59 23.92 -6.37 -62.36
C ILE A 59 23.35 -5.38 -63.35
N ILE A 60 22.44 -4.49 -62.92
CA ILE A 60 21.96 -3.37 -63.73
C ILE A 60 22.21 -2.10 -62.93
N SER A 61 23.21 -1.32 -63.34
CA SER A 61 23.65 -0.17 -62.54
C SER A 61 24.10 1.07 -63.29
N ASN A 62 24.12 2.23 -62.63
CA ASN A 62 24.59 3.50 -63.20
C ASN A 62 23.85 3.92 -64.49
N ASN A 63 22.55 3.61 -64.63
CA ASN A 63 21.76 4.02 -65.79
C ASN A 63 20.83 5.20 -65.45
N LYS A 64 20.54 6.10 -66.40
CA LYS A 64 19.63 7.23 -66.13
C LYS A 64 18.14 6.83 -66.09
N LEU A 65 17.73 5.89 -66.94
CA LEU A 65 16.38 5.35 -66.98
C LEU A 65 16.42 3.84 -67.23
N VAL A 66 15.79 3.06 -66.37
CA VAL A 66 15.62 1.61 -66.55
C VAL A 66 14.13 1.29 -66.50
N ILE A 67 13.60 0.64 -67.53
CA ILE A 67 12.22 0.19 -67.59
C ILE A 67 12.23 -1.33 -67.72
N ILE A 68 11.60 -2.00 -66.77
CA ILE A 68 11.45 -3.45 -66.72
C ILE A 68 9.96 -3.76 -66.77
N GLU A 69 9.45 -4.26 -67.90
CA GLU A 69 8.02 -4.55 -68.02
C GLU A 69 7.64 -5.93 -67.47
N ASN A 70 8.50 -6.93 -67.67
CA ASN A 70 8.25 -8.29 -67.22
C ASN A 70 9.55 -9.08 -67.21
N ILE A 71 10.05 -9.42 -66.02
CA ILE A 71 11.15 -10.36 -65.83
C ILE A 71 10.61 -11.60 -65.12
N THR A 72 10.94 -12.79 -65.62
CA THR A 72 10.69 -14.05 -64.93
C THR A 72 12.01 -14.75 -64.64
N ILE A 73 12.31 -14.97 -63.36
CA ILE A 73 13.40 -15.80 -62.89
C ILE A 73 12.79 -17.16 -62.53
N ASP A 74 13.07 -18.20 -63.32
CA ASP A 74 12.41 -19.51 -63.20
C ASP A 74 13.43 -20.64 -63.16
N SER A 75 13.21 -21.62 -62.29
CA SER A 75 13.89 -22.92 -62.30
C SER A 75 15.42 -22.85 -62.15
N ILE A 76 15.92 -21.83 -61.45
CA ILE A 76 17.34 -21.65 -61.18
C ILE A 76 17.83 -22.64 -60.10
N GLN A 77 18.91 -23.37 -60.42
CA GLN A 77 19.64 -24.27 -59.51
C GLN A 77 21.09 -23.78 -59.35
N THR A 78 21.40 -23.01 -58.30
CA THR A 78 22.78 -22.50 -58.05
C THR A 78 23.17 -22.58 -56.59
N GLU A 79 24.46 -22.34 -56.32
CA GLU A 79 24.90 -22.05 -54.96
C GLU A 79 24.54 -20.62 -54.54
N GLN A 80 24.81 -19.62 -55.39
CA GLN A 80 24.48 -18.19 -55.17
C GLN A 80 23.78 -17.56 -56.39
N LEU A 81 22.68 -16.83 -56.15
CA LEU A 81 22.06 -15.94 -57.16
C LEU A 81 22.08 -14.51 -56.64
N THR A 82 22.73 -13.62 -57.38
CA THR A 82 22.72 -12.18 -57.12
C THR A 82 22.04 -11.43 -58.27
N PHE A 83 20.87 -10.85 -58.00
CA PHE A 83 20.18 -9.92 -58.91
C PHE A 83 20.25 -8.52 -58.29
N TYR A 84 21.08 -7.66 -58.88
CA TYR A 84 21.56 -6.41 -58.30
C TYR A 84 21.12 -5.23 -59.18
N LEU A 85 20.26 -4.37 -58.63
CA LEU A 85 19.81 -3.12 -59.25
C LEU A 85 20.33 -1.96 -58.40
N SER A 86 21.34 -1.21 -58.88
CA SER A 86 21.95 -0.09 -58.10
C SER A 86 22.17 1.17 -58.89
N ASP A 87 22.20 2.33 -58.21
CA ASP A 87 22.70 3.58 -58.77
C ASP A 87 22.01 4.02 -60.08
N ASN A 88 20.76 3.61 -60.29
CA ASN A 88 19.96 4.03 -61.44
C ASN A 88 19.11 5.25 -61.05
N VAL A 89 19.10 6.30 -61.88
CA VAL A 89 18.43 7.57 -61.55
C VAL A 89 16.91 7.46 -61.58
N ASN A 90 16.35 6.76 -62.58
CA ASN A 90 14.93 6.43 -62.66
C ASN A 90 14.77 4.96 -62.99
N LEU A 91 14.03 4.20 -62.20
CA LEU A 91 13.77 2.79 -62.43
C LEU A 91 12.28 2.51 -62.28
N VAL A 92 11.69 1.97 -63.34
CA VAL A 92 10.29 1.58 -63.43
C VAL A 92 10.22 0.07 -63.61
N ILE A 93 9.76 -0.63 -62.60
CA ILE A 93 9.58 -2.09 -62.65
C ILE A 93 8.09 -2.38 -62.64
N LYS A 94 7.54 -2.89 -63.75
CA LYS A 94 6.13 -3.30 -63.80
C LYS A 94 5.92 -4.66 -63.16
N LYS A 95 6.77 -5.65 -63.49
CA LYS A 95 6.63 -7.02 -62.98
C LYS A 95 7.97 -7.76 -62.91
N ILE A 96 8.29 -8.30 -61.73
CA ILE A 96 9.30 -9.35 -61.56
C ILE A 96 8.60 -10.57 -60.94
N ILE A 97 8.74 -11.73 -61.61
CA ILE A 97 8.25 -13.02 -61.14
C ILE A 97 9.44 -13.88 -60.79
N ILE A 98 9.48 -14.38 -59.56
CA ILE A 98 10.52 -15.32 -59.12
C ILE A 98 9.80 -16.62 -58.72
N LYS A 99 10.13 -17.74 -59.36
CA LYS A 99 9.47 -19.03 -59.09
C LYS A 99 10.35 -20.25 -59.28
N ASN A 100 9.99 -21.36 -58.63
CA ASN A 100 10.63 -22.68 -58.77
C ASN A 100 12.15 -22.70 -58.49
N LEU A 101 12.62 -21.86 -57.58
CA LEU A 101 14.03 -21.80 -57.25
C LEU A 101 14.46 -22.96 -56.34
N ARG A 102 15.64 -23.53 -56.59
CA ARG A 102 16.32 -24.51 -55.73
C ARG A 102 17.77 -24.08 -55.56
N VAL A 103 18.01 -23.11 -54.69
CA VAL A 103 19.33 -22.49 -54.52
C VAL A 103 19.88 -22.81 -53.11
N THR A 104 21.18 -22.67 -52.84
CA THR A 104 21.69 -22.74 -51.45
C THR A 104 21.78 -21.37 -50.78
N GLU A 105 21.96 -20.31 -51.58
CA GLU A 105 22.04 -18.91 -51.16
C GLU A 105 21.39 -18.02 -52.24
N ILE A 106 20.43 -17.18 -51.85
CA ILE A 106 19.84 -16.18 -52.74
C ILE A 106 20.05 -14.84 -52.10
N GLN A 107 20.95 -14.04 -52.67
CA GLN A 107 21.13 -12.65 -52.30
C GLN A 107 20.43 -11.78 -53.35
N ILE A 108 19.13 -11.54 -53.19
CA ILE A 108 18.48 -10.47 -53.94
C ILE A 108 18.74 -9.19 -53.16
N GLN A 109 19.92 -8.60 -53.39
CA GLN A 109 20.29 -7.31 -52.84
C GLN A 109 19.72 -6.22 -53.74
N GLN A 110 18.66 -5.56 -53.28
CA GLN A 110 18.29 -4.25 -53.80
C GLN A 110 19.19 -3.19 -53.15
N ILE A 111 19.72 -2.30 -53.98
CA ILE A 111 20.53 -1.15 -53.60
C ILE A 111 19.65 0.05 -53.74
N THR A 112 19.59 0.78 -52.63
CA THR A 112 19.28 2.19 -52.48
C THR A 112 18.95 2.90 -53.78
N VAL A 113 17.67 3.16 -53.94
CA VAL A 113 17.18 4.08 -54.95
C VAL A 113 17.37 5.50 -54.42
N ASN A 114 18.12 6.32 -55.15
CA ASN A 114 18.01 7.77 -55.01
C ASN A 114 16.90 8.28 -55.92
N ASN A 115 15.90 8.92 -55.32
CA ASN A 115 14.85 9.76 -55.89
C ASN A 115 13.95 9.13 -56.99
N SER A 116 12.72 8.79 -56.59
CA SER A 116 11.52 8.56 -57.45
C SER A 116 11.42 7.25 -58.25
N ASN A 117 11.62 6.09 -57.62
CA ASN A 117 11.28 4.82 -58.26
C ASN A 117 9.86 4.34 -57.93
N GLN A 118 9.22 3.71 -58.92
CA GLN A 118 7.94 3.01 -58.77
C GLN A 118 8.16 1.55 -59.14
N ILE A 119 8.34 0.67 -58.15
CA ILE A 119 8.21 -0.79 -58.36
C ILE A 119 6.74 -1.13 -58.22
N LYS A 120 6.07 -1.42 -59.35
CA LYS A 120 4.62 -1.64 -59.39
C LYS A 120 4.18 -2.99 -58.89
N ILE A 121 4.87 -4.08 -59.23
CA ILE A 121 4.49 -5.43 -58.77
C ILE A 121 5.74 -6.32 -58.70
N LEU A 122 6.09 -6.78 -57.50
CA LEU A 122 6.96 -7.95 -57.31
C LEU A 122 6.06 -9.14 -56.89
N THR A 123 6.18 -10.28 -57.57
CA THR A 123 5.51 -11.52 -57.18
C THR A 123 6.54 -12.63 -57.02
N ILE A 124 6.63 -13.17 -55.81
CA ILE A 124 7.39 -14.38 -55.52
C ILE A 124 6.37 -15.52 -55.40
N GLU A 125 6.49 -16.55 -56.25
CA GLU A 125 5.62 -17.74 -56.34
C GLU A 125 6.48 -19.01 -56.09
N PRO A 126 5.90 -20.20 -55.83
CA PRO A 126 6.34 -21.06 -54.75
C PRO A 126 7.82 -21.40 -54.69
N PHE A 127 8.33 -21.33 -53.47
CA PHE A 127 9.75 -21.37 -53.15
C PHE A 127 10.01 -22.41 -52.05
N TYR A 128 10.92 -23.36 -52.29
CA TYR A 128 11.24 -24.45 -51.36
C TYR A 128 12.74 -24.46 -51.07
N GLN A 129 13.18 -24.04 -49.89
CA GLN A 129 14.62 -23.97 -49.61
C GLN A 129 15.00 -24.25 -48.15
N LYS A 130 16.24 -24.76 -47.98
CA LYS A 130 16.88 -25.09 -46.70
C LYS A 130 17.62 -23.90 -46.07
N ASN A 131 18.10 -22.94 -46.86
CA ASN A 131 18.83 -21.76 -46.38
C ASN A 131 18.46 -20.53 -47.22
N VAL A 132 17.73 -19.56 -46.67
CA VAL A 132 17.43 -18.29 -47.36
C VAL A 132 18.31 -17.20 -46.77
N TYR A 133 18.92 -16.38 -47.64
CA TYR A 133 19.86 -15.35 -47.22
C TYR A 133 19.47 -14.00 -47.82
N TYR A 134 18.47 -13.37 -47.20
CA TYR A 134 18.20 -11.93 -47.28
C TYR A 134 17.68 -11.40 -48.63
N ILE A 135 16.39 -11.05 -48.66
CA ILE A 135 15.72 -10.30 -49.71
C ILE A 135 15.47 -8.90 -49.17
N CYS A 136 16.09 -7.88 -49.76
CA CYS A 136 15.80 -6.48 -49.43
C CYS A 136 14.99 -5.86 -50.56
N LEU A 137 13.86 -5.23 -50.22
CA LEU A 137 12.98 -4.50 -51.12
C LEU A 137 12.91 -3.06 -50.64
N SER A 138 13.14 -2.08 -51.51
CA SER A 138 13.00 -0.66 -51.20
C SER A 138 12.11 0.09 -52.22
N ASP A 139 11.33 1.06 -51.75
CA ASP A 139 10.53 2.01 -52.56
C ASP A 139 9.60 1.33 -53.58
N ALA A 140 8.80 0.36 -53.11
CA ALA A 140 7.89 -0.44 -53.93
C ALA A 140 6.42 -0.07 -53.74
N SER A 141 5.70 0.36 -54.79
CA SER A 141 4.28 0.71 -54.64
C SER A 141 3.46 -0.51 -54.20
N ASP A 142 3.53 -1.63 -54.92
CA ASP A 142 2.84 -2.85 -54.53
C ASP A 142 3.79 -4.06 -54.50
N THR A 143 3.90 -4.68 -53.33
CA THR A 143 4.71 -5.88 -53.09
C THR A 143 3.80 -7.06 -52.79
N SER A 144 3.93 -8.17 -53.53
CA SER A 144 3.20 -9.41 -53.26
C SER A 144 4.17 -10.58 -53.03
N ILE A 145 4.02 -11.27 -51.91
CA ILE A 145 4.77 -12.50 -51.61
C ILE A 145 3.75 -13.60 -51.41
N SER A 146 3.82 -14.67 -52.20
CA SER A 146 2.84 -15.76 -52.15
C SER A 146 3.49 -17.14 -52.15
N ASP A 147 2.87 -18.09 -51.45
CA ASP A 147 3.21 -19.52 -51.49
C ASP A 147 4.68 -19.80 -51.12
N PHE A 148 5.20 -19.09 -50.11
CA PHE A 148 6.61 -19.17 -49.73
C PHE A 148 6.84 -20.21 -48.63
N TYR A 149 7.80 -21.12 -48.80
CA TYR A 149 8.10 -22.19 -47.83
C TYR A 149 9.57 -22.17 -47.38
N ILE A 150 9.81 -22.06 -46.07
CA ILE A 150 11.14 -22.09 -45.45
C ILE A 150 11.25 -23.22 -44.43
N TYR A 151 12.29 -24.04 -44.55
CA TYR A 151 12.52 -25.16 -43.64
C TYR A 151 13.99 -25.25 -43.18
N GLN A 152 14.24 -25.33 -41.88
CA GLN A 152 15.55 -25.60 -41.27
C GLN A 152 16.72 -24.69 -41.70
N SER A 153 16.51 -23.38 -41.68
CA SER A 153 17.59 -22.40 -41.84
C SER A 153 18.26 -22.08 -40.51
N SER A 154 19.59 -22.19 -40.45
CA SER A 154 20.41 -22.02 -39.24
C SER A 154 21.16 -20.68 -39.17
N ILE A 155 20.75 -19.68 -39.95
CA ILE A 155 21.46 -18.40 -40.03
C ILE A 155 20.63 -17.32 -39.36
N SER A 156 21.22 -16.60 -38.43
CA SER A 156 20.59 -15.46 -37.75
C SER A 156 20.60 -14.19 -38.63
N LYS A 157 19.81 -14.19 -39.70
CA LYS A 157 19.58 -13.00 -40.56
C LYS A 157 18.09 -12.81 -40.84
N ILE A 158 17.73 -11.59 -41.23
CA ILE A 158 16.39 -11.23 -41.72
C ILE A 158 16.19 -11.86 -43.11
N CYS A 159 15.07 -12.54 -43.32
CA CYS A 159 14.72 -13.17 -44.59
C CYS A 159 14.20 -12.16 -45.60
N PHE A 160 13.30 -11.28 -45.17
CA PHE A 160 12.74 -10.21 -45.99
C PHE A 160 12.83 -8.89 -45.24
N GLN A 161 13.53 -7.92 -45.82
CA GLN A 161 13.52 -6.53 -45.40
C GLN A 161 12.78 -5.73 -46.45
N ILE A 162 11.67 -5.07 -46.10
CA ILE A 162 10.87 -4.26 -47.02
C ILE A 162 10.86 -2.84 -46.49
N VAL A 163 11.29 -1.86 -47.29
CA VAL A 163 11.43 -0.46 -46.90
C VAL A 163 10.69 0.44 -47.88
N GLY A 164 9.77 1.30 -47.42
CA GLY A 164 9.04 2.24 -48.28
C GLY A 164 8.11 1.55 -49.30
N PHE A 165 6.83 1.38 -48.97
CA PHE A 165 5.88 0.73 -49.87
C PHE A 165 4.46 1.30 -49.77
N GLN A 166 3.61 1.22 -50.79
CA GLN A 166 2.19 1.63 -50.61
C GLN A 166 1.33 0.47 -50.12
N ASN A 167 1.45 -0.70 -50.74
CA ASN A 167 0.76 -1.92 -50.33
C ASN A 167 1.74 -3.10 -50.30
N CYS A 168 1.74 -3.88 -49.22
CA CYS A 168 2.47 -5.13 -49.11
C CYS A 168 1.52 -6.25 -48.73
N THR A 169 1.35 -7.23 -49.61
CA THR A 169 0.49 -8.40 -49.40
C THR A 169 1.32 -9.67 -49.29
N ILE A 170 1.14 -10.44 -48.23
CA ILE A 170 1.83 -11.70 -48.01
C ILE A 170 0.80 -12.81 -47.83
N ASN A 171 0.80 -13.79 -48.72
CA ASN A 171 -0.18 -14.87 -48.74
C ASN A 171 0.51 -16.24 -48.66
N ASN A 172 -0.09 -17.21 -47.96
CA ASN A 172 0.34 -18.61 -47.97
C ASN A 172 1.82 -18.82 -47.59
N LEU A 173 2.26 -18.22 -46.49
CA LEU A 173 3.64 -18.33 -46.03
C LEU A 173 3.80 -19.45 -44.99
N THR A 174 4.73 -20.38 -45.21
CA THR A 174 5.07 -21.41 -44.23
C THR A 174 6.54 -21.33 -43.84
N SER A 175 6.83 -21.17 -42.55
CA SER A 175 8.20 -21.16 -42.00
C SER A 175 8.27 -22.07 -40.80
N LEU A 176 9.09 -23.12 -40.86
CA LEU A 176 9.20 -24.15 -39.81
C LEU A 176 10.64 -24.35 -39.34
N ASN A 177 10.83 -24.32 -38.02
CA ASN A 177 12.08 -24.70 -37.35
C ASN A 177 13.31 -23.94 -37.87
N ASN A 178 13.25 -22.60 -37.92
CA ASN A 178 14.37 -21.78 -38.38
C ASN A 178 14.90 -20.85 -37.29
N GLN A 179 16.08 -20.29 -37.54
CA GLN A 179 16.73 -19.28 -36.71
C GLN A 179 16.76 -17.90 -37.37
N ILE A 180 15.82 -17.63 -38.28
CA ILE A 180 15.71 -16.39 -39.07
C ILE A 180 14.56 -15.51 -38.59
N THR A 181 14.80 -14.21 -38.55
CA THR A 181 13.69 -13.24 -38.57
C THR A 181 13.08 -13.25 -39.96
N LEU A 182 11.77 -13.34 -40.06
CA LEU A 182 11.10 -13.56 -41.33
C LEU A 182 10.89 -12.25 -42.08
N PHE A 183 10.34 -11.25 -41.39
CA PHE A 183 10.05 -9.95 -41.96
C PHE A 183 10.54 -8.81 -41.06
N SER A 184 11.17 -7.82 -41.68
CA SER A 184 11.32 -6.48 -41.14
C SER A 184 10.76 -5.50 -42.18
N ILE A 185 9.61 -4.90 -41.88
CA ILE A 185 8.84 -4.06 -42.79
C ILE A 185 8.83 -2.65 -42.23
N ASN A 186 9.43 -1.71 -42.95
CA ASN A 186 9.65 -0.34 -42.51
C ASN A 186 9.06 0.63 -43.52
N GLN A 187 8.08 1.43 -43.14
CA GLN A 187 7.60 2.53 -43.96
C GLN A 187 8.45 3.79 -43.74
N GLN A 188 8.50 4.71 -44.72
CA GLN A 188 8.89 6.09 -44.42
C GLN A 188 7.74 6.79 -43.66
N PRO A 189 8.01 7.60 -42.62
CA PRO A 189 6.97 8.15 -41.73
C PRO A 189 5.83 8.92 -42.41
N ASP A 190 6.03 9.40 -43.65
CA ASP A 190 5.09 10.26 -44.36
C ASP A 190 4.29 9.54 -45.48
N ASP A 191 4.60 8.28 -45.80
CA ASP A 191 4.14 7.63 -47.04
C ASP A 191 3.05 6.56 -46.86
N GLY A 192 2.42 6.47 -45.69
CA GLY A 192 1.22 5.67 -45.39
C GLY A 192 1.04 4.33 -46.14
N GLY A 193 1.52 3.23 -45.55
CA GLY A 193 1.51 1.91 -46.17
C GLY A 193 0.44 0.98 -45.61
N ASN A 194 -0.14 0.14 -46.47
CA ASN A 194 -1.03 -0.96 -46.07
C ASN A 194 -0.25 -2.28 -46.09
N PHE A 195 -0.23 -2.99 -44.97
CA PHE A 195 0.31 -4.34 -44.87
C PHE A 195 -0.82 -5.35 -44.67
N ILE A 196 -0.88 -6.38 -45.52
CA ILE A 196 -1.86 -7.46 -45.41
C ILE A 196 -1.11 -8.79 -45.38
N MET A 197 -1.36 -9.61 -44.37
CA MET A 197 -0.88 -10.99 -44.33
C MET A 197 -2.03 -11.97 -44.18
N SER A 198 -2.04 -13.01 -45.03
CA SER A 198 -3.03 -14.06 -45.00
C SER A 198 -2.46 -15.48 -45.14
N SER A 199 -3.10 -16.42 -44.46
CA SER A 199 -2.82 -17.86 -44.56
C SER A 199 -1.37 -18.28 -44.27
N SER A 200 -0.80 -17.82 -43.14
CA SER A 200 0.60 -18.03 -42.76
C SER A 200 0.80 -18.98 -41.56
N ARG A 201 1.61 -20.03 -41.74
CA ARG A 201 2.00 -20.97 -40.68
C ARG A 201 3.47 -20.78 -40.29
N LEU A 202 3.70 -20.19 -39.13
CA LEU A 202 5.02 -19.85 -38.62
C LEU A 202 5.29 -20.55 -37.28
N SER A 203 6.16 -21.56 -37.30
CA SER A 203 6.36 -22.41 -36.12
C SER A 203 7.82 -22.76 -35.83
N GLY A 204 8.15 -22.87 -34.54
CA GLY A 204 9.41 -23.42 -34.05
C GLY A 204 10.63 -22.52 -34.29
N GLN A 205 10.43 -21.20 -34.32
CA GLN A 205 11.51 -20.26 -34.63
C GLN A 205 12.36 -19.98 -33.37
N GLU A 206 13.69 -19.97 -33.48
CA GLU A 206 14.62 -19.59 -32.40
C GLU A 206 15.47 -18.39 -32.86
N ILE A 207 15.06 -17.19 -32.48
CA ILE A 207 15.50 -15.94 -33.13
C ILE A 207 15.94 -14.90 -32.10
N ASN A 208 16.90 -14.05 -32.49
CA ASN A 208 17.36 -12.95 -31.61
C ASN A 208 16.50 -11.69 -31.72
N GLU A 209 15.79 -11.53 -32.83
CA GLU A 209 14.91 -10.41 -33.15
C GLU A 209 13.47 -10.94 -33.29
N PRO A 210 12.42 -10.08 -33.28
CA PRO A 210 11.06 -10.50 -33.58
C PRO A 210 10.96 -11.30 -34.89
N LEU A 211 9.97 -12.19 -34.99
CA LEU A 211 9.75 -12.98 -36.21
C LEU A 211 9.22 -12.08 -37.33
N ILE A 212 8.31 -11.18 -36.96
CA ILE A 212 7.77 -10.12 -37.82
C ILE A 212 7.91 -8.81 -37.08
N GLU A 213 8.64 -7.88 -37.69
CA GLU A 213 8.76 -6.49 -37.26
C GLU A 213 8.05 -5.59 -38.28
N LEU A 214 7.13 -4.75 -37.79
CA LEU A 214 6.39 -3.77 -38.59
C LEU A 214 6.61 -2.37 -37.99
N ASN A 215 7.21 -1.45 -38.74
CA ASN A 215 7.53 -0.12 -38.28
C ASN A 215 6.90 0.95 -39.20
N PHE A 216 6.19 1.91 -38.61
CA PHE A 216 5.56 3.06 -39.30
C PHE A 216 4.50 2.70 -40.37
N VAL A 217 3.85 1.54 -40.24
CA VAL A 217 2.80 1.10 -41.16
C VAL A 217 1.44 1.65 -40.71
N ASP A 218 0.71 2.33 -41.60
CA ASP A 218 -0.57 2.97 -41.25
C ASP A 218 -1.65 1.94 -40.94
N ASN A 219 -1.86 1.00 -41.87
CA ASN A 219 -2.87 -0.04 -41.75
C ASN A 219 -2.24 -1.43 -41.82
N ILE A 220 -2.44 -2.21 -40.78
CA ILE A 220 -1.96 -3.59 -40.66
C ILE A 220 -3.18 -4.52 -40.58
N LEU A 221 -3.25 -5.48 -41.50
CA LEU A 221 -4.29 -6.50 -41.53
C LEU A 221 -3.67 -7.90 -41.52
N PHE A 222 -3.80 -8.58 -40.38
CA PHE A 222 -3.60 -10.03 -40.32
C PHE A 222 -4.97 -10.70 -40.42
N ASN A 223 -5.24 -11.36 -41.54
CA ASN A 223 -6.54 -11.99 -41.79
C ASN A 223 -6.40 -13.41 -42.33
N GLU A 224 -7.29 -14.29 -41.91
CA GLU A 224 -7.48 -15.59 -42.54
C GLU A 224 -8.49 -15.45 -43.70
N VAL A 225 -8.10 -15.83 -44.92
CA VAL A 225 -9.07 -16.05 -45.99
C VAL A 225 -9.60 -17.47 -45.82
N LEU A 226 -10.80 -17.60 -45.28
CA LEU A 226 -11.50 -18.87 -45.07
C LEU A 226 -11.59 -19.67 -46.39
N ILE A 227 -10.78 -20.72 -46.51
CA ILE A 227 -11.05 -21.86 -47.37
C ILE A 227 -11.30 -23.03 -46.41
N GLU A 228 -12.46 -23.67 -46.54
CA GLU A 228 -13.03 -24.68 -45.64
C GLU A 228 -12.01 -25.53 -44.85
N ASN A 229 -12.15 -25.51 -43.51
CA ASN A 229 -11.61 -26.48 -42.55
C ASN A 229 -10.09 -26.54 -42.23
N ASN A 230 -9.30 -25.48 -42.38
CA ASN A 230 -7.94 -25.45 -41.77
C ASN A 230 -7.62 -24.09 -41.15
N GLU A 231 -7.12 -24.07 -39.90
CA GLU A 231 -6.60 -22.88 -39.20
C GLU A 231 -5.28 -22.44 -39.87
N LEU A 232 -5.29 -21.38 -40.69
CA LEU A 232 -4.18 -21.04 -41.57
C LEU A 232 -3.23 -19.95 -41.04
N ASN A 233 -3.62 -19.11 -40.06
CA ASN A 233 -2.71 -18.17 -39.38
C ASN A 233 -2.28 -18.68 -38.00
N GLN A 234 -1.17 -19.41 -37.94
CA GLN A 234 -0.66 -20.03 -36.72
C GLN A 234 0.78 -19.59 -36.42
N PHE A 235 0.98 -18.98 -35.26
CA PHE A 235 2.29 -18.62 -34.70
C PHE A 235 2.55 -19.52 -33.50
N GLN A 236 3.46 -20.49 -33.62
CA GLN A 236 3.62 -21.54 -32.62
C GLN A 236 5.07 -21.79 -32.21
N ASN A 237 5.33 -21.95 -30.92
CA ASN A 237 6.67 -22.31 -30.42
C ASN A 237 7.80 -21.39 -30.90
N ASN A 238 7.53 -20.10 -31.11
CA ASN A 238 8.56 -19.13 -31.50
C ASN A 238 9.21 -18.57 -30.24
N THR A 239 10.54 -18.49 -30.19
CA THR A 239 11.32 -17.97 -29.07
C THR A 239 12.18 -16.82 -29.56
N ASN A 240 11.91 -15.62 -29.02
CA ASN A 240 12.70 -14.42 -29.22
C ASN A 240 13.63 -14.18 -28.02
N PHE A 241 14.95 -14.20 -28.24
CA PHE A 241 15.96 -14.06 -27.19
C PHE A 241 16.17 -12.61 -26.73
N ASN A 242 16.22 -11.64 -27.65
CA ASN A 242 16.64 -10.26 -27.33
C ASN A 242 15.65 -9.18 -27.78
N GLY A 243 14.73 -9.46 -28.70
CA GLY A 243 13.77 -8.48 -29.22
C GLY A 243 12.44 -8.44 -28.48
N LEU A 244 11.60 -7.48 -28.84
CA LEU A 244 10.21 -7.32 -28.38
C LEU A 244 9.30 -8.30 -29.13
N GLY A 245 8.26 -8.82 -28.47
CA GLY A 245 7.33 -9.74 -29.09
C GLY A 245 7.94 -11.13 -29.35
N GLY A 246 7.35 -12.19 -28.78
CA GLY A 246 7.77 -13.56 -29.11
C GLY A 246 7.49 -13.99 -30.55
N SER A 247 6.64 -13.24 -31.27
CA SER A 247 6.38 -13.45 -32.69
C SER A 247 6.20 -12.13 -33.45
N LEU A 248 5.39 -11.21 -32.93
CA LEU A 248 5.07 -9.97 -33.63
C LEU A 248 5.51 -8.77 -32.82
N TYR A 249 6.27 -7.88 -33.44
CA TYR A 249 6.59 -6.55 -32.94
C TYR A 249 6.03 -5.50 -33.90
N VAL A 250 5.27 -4.55 -33.37
CA VAL A 250 4.67 -3.45 -34.12
C VAL A 250 5.05 -2.13 -33.48
N PHE A 251 5.64 -1.23 -34.25
CA PHE A 251 6.13 0.06 -33.78
C PHE A 251 5.56 1.22 -34.59
N ASN A 252 5.00 2.23 -33.92
CA ASN A 252 4.46 3.45 -34.52
C ASN A 252 3.46 3.17 -35.66
N CYS A 253 2.54 2.23 -35.46
CA CYS A 253 1.50 1.86 -36.42
C CYS A 253 0.11 2.19 -35.85
N LEU A 254 -0.75 2.83 -36.64
CA LEU A 254 -1.99 3.44 -36.14
C LEU A 254 -3.19 2.49 -36.11
N HIS A 255 -3.39 1.71 -37.17
CA HIS A 255 -4.57 0.87 -37.33
C HIS A 255 -4.14 -0.58 -37.50
N ILE A 256 -4.35 -1.38 -36.45
CA ILE A 256 -3.87 -2.77 -36.39
C ILE A 256 -5.09 -3.68 -36.23
N LEU A 257 -5.36 -4.52 -37.23
CA LEU A 257 -6.42 -5.54 -37.18
C LEU A 257 -5.80 -6.94 -37.24
N ILE A 258 -5.98 -7.71 -36.17
CA ILE A 258 -5.56 -9.10 -36.05
C ILE A 258 -6.81 -9.96 -35.86
N GLN A 259 -7.15 -10.75 -36.88
CA GLN A 259 -8.34 -11.58 -36.84
C GLN A 259 -8.09 -13.02 -37.26
N ASN A 260 -8.79 -13.94 -36.58
CA ASN A 260 -8.73 -15.38 -36.83
C ASN A 260 -7.29 -15.95 -36.73
N CYS A 261 -6.49 -15.44 -35.78
CA CYS A 261 -5.09 -15.86 -35.59
C CYS A 261 -4.93 -16.69 -34.31
N LYS A 262 -3.96 -17.62 -34.33
CA LYS A 262 -3.60 -18.44 -33.16
C LYS A 262 -2.14 -18.27 -32.78
N PHE A 263 -1.90 -17.72 -31.60
CA PHE A 263 -0.58 -17.56 -30.98
C PHE A 263 -0.45 -18.56 -29.84
N LYS A 264 0.41 -19.58 -30.01
CA LYS A 264 0.56 -20.66 -29.04
C LYS A 264 2.02 -20.88 -28.66
N GLN A 265 2.33 -20.91 -27.36
CA GLN A 265 3.67 -21.26 -26.87
C GLN A 265 4.79 -20.36 -27.40
N ASN A 266 4.48 -19.11 -27.78
CA ASN A 266 5.50 -18.13 -28.15
C ASN A 266 6.15 -17.54 -26.89
N LYS A 267 7.42 -17.19 -26.99
CA LYS A 267 8.22 -16.73 -25.84
C LYS A 267 9.04 -15.50 -26.22
N CYS A 268 9.01 -14.50 -25.35
CA CYS A 268 10.01 -13.44 -25.32
C CYS A 268 10.83 -13.62 -24.03
N LEU A 269 12.15 -13.71 -24.14
CA LEU A 269 13.00 -14.00 -22.99
C LEU A 269 13.49 -12.75 -22.25
N ARG A 270 13.74 -11.64 -22.94
CA ARG A 270 14.36 -10.46 -22.29
C ARG A 270 13.48 -9.21 -22.26
N LEU A 271 12.60 -9.05 -23.23
CA LEU A 271 11.78 -7.84 -23.37
C LEU A 271 10.29 -8.17 -23.27
N ASN A 272 9.44 -7.23 -23.67
CA ASN A 272 8.00 -7.27 -23.47
C ASN A 272 7.26 -8.06 -24.56
N GLY A 273 6.10 -8.62 -24.19
CA GLY A 273 5.16 -9.26 -25.13
C GLY A 273 5.54 -10.69 -25.47
N GLY A 274 4.96 -11.67 -24.77
CA GLY A 274 5.30 -13.09 -24.99
C GLY A 274 4.88 -13.61 -26.36
N ALA A 275 3.84 -13.05 -26.99
CA ALA A 275 3.52 -13.27 -28.39
C ALA A 275 3.59 -11.99 -29.22
N ILE A 276 2.96 -10.92 -28.74
CA ILE A 276 2.84 -9.65 -29.45
C ILE A 276 3.32 -8.51 -28.54
N SER A 277 4.12 -7.61 -29.09
CA SER A 277 4.41 -6.31 -28.48
C SER A 277 4.05 -5.19 -29.47
N ILE A 278 3.25 -4.22 -29.04
CA ILE A 278 2.86 -3.04 -29.82
C ILE A 278 3.31 -1.80 -29.06
N GLN A 279 4.09 -0.94 -29.70
CA GLN A 279 4.61 0.28 -29.11
C GLN A 279 4.37 1.47 -30.03
N ASN A 280 3.79 2.53 -29.49
CA ASN A 280 3.59 3.79 -30.18
C ASN A 280 4.16 4.94 -29.33
N LEU A 281 4.73 5.95 -29.99
CA LEU A 281 5.34 7.10 -29.32
C LEU A 281 4.61 8.42 -29.60
N VAL A 282 3.90 8.50 -30.73
CA VAL A 282 3.35 9.76 -31.25
C VAL A 282 1.83 9.82 -31.13
N ASN A 283 1.15 8.78 -31.61
CA ASN A 283 -0.30 8.71 -31.73
C ASN A 283 -0.84 7.46 -31.05
N ILE A 284 -2.05 7.54 -30.50
CA ILE A 284 -2.73 6.40 -29.89
C ILE A 284 -3.12 5.43 -31.00
N ALA A 285 -2.51 4.24 -31.03
CA ALA A 285 -2.91 3.21 -31.98
C ALA A 285 -4.23 2.56 -31.60
N GLN A 286 -4.98 2.15 -32.60
CA GLN A 286 -6.22 1.37 -32.47
C GLN A 286 -5.93 -0.07 -32.85
N VAL A 287 -5.95 -0.96 -31.86
CA VAL A 287 -5.63 -2.38 -32.01
C VAL A 287 -6.91 -3.19 -31.88
N TYR A 288 -7.34 -3.81 -32.98
CA TYR A 288 -8.51 -4.67 -33.04
C TYR A 288 -8.08 -6.14 -33.06
N ILE A 289 -8.53 -6.91 -32.07
CA ILE A 289 -8.28 -8.36 -31.98
C ILE A 289 -9.62 -9.09 -32.02
N TYR A 290 -9.86 -9.86 -33.08
CA TYR A 290 -11.15 -10.51 -33.32
C TYR A 290 -11.00 -12.01 -33.58
N LYS A 291 -11.73 -12.85 -32.82
CA LYS A 291 -11.70 -14.31 -32.98
C LYS A 291 -10.29 -14.93 -32.90
N CYS A 292 -9.43 -14.38 -32.05
CA CYS A 292 -8.05 -14.84 -31.89
C CYS A 292 -7.89 -15.73 -30.66
N SER A 293 -6.82 -16.54 -30.65
CA SER A 293 -6.48 -17.39 -29.51
C SER A 293 -5.01 -17.25 -29.10
N PHE A 294 -4.76 -16.87 -27.85
CA PHE A 294 -3.45 -16.72 -27.23
C PHE A 294 -3.30 -17.72 -26.09
N ILE A 295 -2.48 -18.76 -26.28
CA ILE A 295 -2.38 -19.87 -25.34
C ILE A 295 -0.93 -20.19 -24.99
N PHE A 296 -0.59 -20.28 -23.70
CA PHE A 296 0.74 -20.68 -23.23
C PHE A 296 1.90 -19.79 -23.72
N ASN A 297 1.63 -18.55 -24.10
CA ASN A 297 2.69 -17.60 -24.43
C ASN A 297 3.36 -17.08 -23.15
N SER A 298 4.63 -16.67 -23.23
CA SER A 298 5.42 -16.32 -22.06
C SER A 298 6.34 -15.12 -22.26
N ALA A 299 6.32 -14.18 -21.32
CA ALA A 299 7.31 -13.12 -21.14
C ALA A 299 7.94 -13.25 -19.75
N ALA A 300 8.76 -14.28 -19.55
CA ALA A 300 9.15 -14.78 -18.22
C ALA A 300 9.85 -13.73 -17.33
N PHE A 301 10.53 -12.76 -17.94
CA PHE A 301 11.29 -11.71 -17.25
C PHE A 301 10.74 -10.30 -17.54
N SER A 302 9.52 -10.19 -18.08
CA SER A 302 8.98 -8.91 -18.54
C SER A 302 7.45 -8.82 -18.41
N THR A 303 6.84 -7.88 -19.14
CA THR A 303 5.40 -7.63 -19.14
C THR A 303 4.67 -8.28 -20.32
N GLY A 304 3.35 -8.51 -20.16
CA GLY A 304 2.45 -8.89 -21.25
C GLY A 304 2.69 -10.31 -21.77
N GLY A 305 2.28 -11.33 -21.00
CA GLY A 305 2.63 -12.72 -21.29
C GLY A 305 2.09 -13.23 -22.63
N ALA A 306 0.95 -12.71 -23.10
CA ALA A 306 0.54 -12.81 -24.49
C ALA A 306 0.79 -11.49 -25.24
N ILE A 307 0.24 -10.39 -24.73
CA ILE A 307 0.17 -9.12 -25.44
C ILE A 307 0.73 -8.01 -24.54
N ASN A 308 1.66 -7.23 -25.07
CA ASN A 308 2.16 -6.00 -24.47
C ASN A 308 1.76 -4.80 -25.34
N LEU A 309 1.24 -3.74 -24.71
CA LEU A 309 0.74 -2.54 -25.39
C LEU A 309 1.32 -1.28 -24.75
N SER A 310 1.89 -0.39 -25.57
CA SER A 310 2.30 0.96 -25.16
C SER A 310 1.63 1.99 -26.06
N TYR A 311 1.05 3.02 -25.45
CA TYR A 311 0.32 4.10 -26.11
C TYR A 311 -0.69 3.61 -27.17
N SER A 312 -1.44 2.55 -26.83
CA SER A 312 -2.33 1.86 -27.77
C SER A 312 -3.64 1.47 -27.09
N ASN A 313 -4.77 1.74 -27.74
CA ASN A 313 -6.09 1.28 -27.34
C ASN A 313 -6.34 -0.13 -27.89
N LEU A 314 -6.65 -1.09 -27.01
CA LEU A 314 -7.03 -2.44 -27.41
C LEU A 314 -8.55 -2.60 -27.41
N ILE A 315 -9.07 -3.07 -28.53
CA ILE A 315 -10.45 -3.48 -28.72
C ILE A 315 -10.40 -4.98 -29.04
N ILE A 316 -11.00 -5.80 -28.19
CA ILE A 316 -10.93 -7.25 -28.30
C ILE A 316 -12.33 -7.85 -28.30
N GLU A 317 -12.57 -8.81 -29.19
CA GLU A 317 -13.87 -9.45 -29.35
C GLU A 317 -13.74 -10.94 -29.72
N ASN A 318 -14.63 -11.77 -29.16
CA ASN A 318 -14.73 -13.21 -29.40
C ASN A 318 -13.39 -13.97 -29.30
N SER A 319 -12.47 -13.51 -28.45
CA SER A 319 -11.10 -14.02 -28.39
C SER A 319 -10.79 -14.72 -27.06
N ASN A 320 -9.82 -15.62 -27.07
CA ASN A 320 -9.41 -16.42 -25.91
C ASN A 320 -7.94 -16.16 -25.56
N ILE A 321 -7.65 -15.70 -24.34
CA ILE A 321 -6.31 -15.46 -23.80
C ILE A 321 -6.18 -16.26 -22.51
N THR A 322 -5.50 -17.39 -22.56
CA THR A 322 -5.44 -18.35 -21.44
C THR A 322 -4.08 -18.97 -21.24
N SER A 323 -3.73 -19.24 -19.98
CA SER A 323 -2.50 -19.94 -19.60
C SER A 323 -1.21 -19.25 -20.03
N ASN A 324 -1.25 -17.94 -20.27
CA ASN A 324 -0.07 -17.14 -20.58
C ASN A 324 0.62 -16.69 -19.28
N THR A 325 1.93 -16.40 -19.34
CA THR A 325 2.74 -16.11 -18.15
C THR A 325 3.64 -14.88 -18.31
N ALA A 326 3.73 -14.01 -17.31
CA ALA A 326 4.66 -12.88 -17.29
C ALA A 326 5.12 -12.50 -15.86
N LEU A 327 5.95 -11.47 -15.71
CA LEU A 327 6.14 -10.81 -14.42
C LEU A 327 4.95 -9.91 -14.08
N ILE A 328 4.45 -9.14 -15.04
CA ILE A 328 3.30 -8.24 -14.90
C ILE A 328 2.39 -8.43 -16.12
N GLY A 329 1.08 -8.53 -15.92
CA GLY A 329 0.13 -8.70 -17.03
C GLY A 329 0.28 -10.05 -17.71
N GLY A 330 -0.05 -11.15 -17.00
CA GLY A 330 0.18 -12.52 -17.45
C GLY A 330 -0.50 -12.83 -18.78
N GLY A 331 -1.70 -12.29 -19.01
CA GLY A 331 -2.35 -12.27 -20.33
C GLY A 331 -1.97 -11.02 -21.12
N ILE A 332 -2.52 -9.89 -20.71
CA ILE A 332 -2.32 -8.58 -21.36
C ILE A 332 -1.63 -7.64 -20.38
N TYR A 333 -0.65 -6.89 -20.88
CA TYR A 333 -0.15 -5.69 -20.23
C TYR A 333 -0.39 -4.47 -21.11
N TYR A 334 -0.83 -3.35 -20.52
CA TYR A 334 -0.93 -2.07 -21.19
C TYR A 334 -0.38 -0.93 -20.34
N GLU A 335 0.15 0.10 -21.01
CA GLU A 335 0.57 1.34 -20.36
C GLU A 335 0.05 2.57 -21.10
N GLN A 336 -0.12 3.66 -20.34
CA GLN A 336 -0.55 4.99 -20.78
C GLN A 336 -2.00 5.08 -21.26
N VAL A 337 -2.48 4.16 -22.11
CA VAL A 337 -3.85 4.16 -22.64
C VAL A 337 -4.63 2.99 -22.06
N ILE A 338 -5.80 3.24 -21.49
CA ILE A 338 -6.68 2.19 -20.97
C ILE A 338 -7.49 1.61 -22.13
N PRO A 339 -7.45 0.29 -22.34
CA PRO A 339 -8.29 -0.38 -23.33
C PRO A 339 -9.79 -0.12 -23.11
N ASP A 340 -10.50 0.24 -24.17
CA ASP A 340 -11.94 0.56 -24.11
C ASP A 340 -12.78 -0.60 -23.55
N PHE A 341 -12.42 -1.85 -23.84
CA PHE A 341 -13.17 -3.02 -23.34
C PHE A 341 -13.17 -3.12 -21.80
N LEU A 342 -12.17 -2.53 -21.12
CA LEU A 342 -12.14 -2.47 -19.65
C LEU A 342 -13.11 -1.41 -19.12
N LEU A 343 -13.27 -0.31 -19.85
CA LEU A 343 -14.21 0.76 -19.53
C LEU A 343 -15.65 0.30 -19.76
N GLU A 344 -15.92 -0.43 -20.84
CA GLU A 344 -17.24 -0.99 -21.15
C GLU A 344 -17.71 -2.01 -20.11
N LYS A 345 -16.81 -2.88 -19.65
CA LYS A 345 -17.10 -3.85 -18.58
C LYS A 345 -17.55 -3.17 -17.29
N SER A 346 -17.00 -2.01 -16.97
CA SER A 346 -17.41 -1.22 -15.79
C SER A 346 -18.83 -0.65 -15.91
N ASN A 347 -19.33 -0.48 -17.14
CA ASN A 347 -20.64 0.10 -17.44
C ASN A 347 -21.76 -0.94 -17.64
N ASN A 348 -21.51 -2.24 -17.36
CA ASN A 348 -22.49 -3.33 -17.51
C ASN A 348 -23.08 -3.49 -18.94
N THR A 349 -22.40 -3.01 -19.98
CA THR A 349 -22.87 -3.08 -21.38
C THR A 349 -22.33 -4.27 -22.17
N ASP A 350 -21.75 -5.28 -21.51
CA ASP A 350 -20.90 -6.28 -22.16
C ASP A 350 -21.68 -7.37 -22.90
N ASN A 351 -21.64 -7.33 -24.24
CA ASN A 351 -22.00 -8.44 -25.15
C ASN A 351 -20.77 -9.28 -25.57
N ASN A 352 -19.61 -9.01 -24.98
CA ASN A 352 -18.32 -9.52 -25.44
C ASN A 352 -18.02 -10.93 -24.89
N LYS A 353 -17.92 -11.93 -25.78
CA LYS A 353 -17.63 -13.34 -25.43
C LYS A 353 -16.14 -13.63 -25.18
N ASN A 354 -15.37 -12.62 -24.78
CA ASN A 354 -13.93 -12.78 -24.55
C ASN A 354 -13.65 -13.64 -23.31
N LYS A 355 -12.61 -14.47 -23.40
CA LYS A 355 -12.15 -15.30 -22.28
C LYS A 355 -10.70 -14.98 -21.96
N ILE A 356 -10.47 -14.11 -20.99
CA ILE A 356 -9.14 -13.72 -20.51
C ILE A 356 -8.99 -14.26 -19.08
N ILE A 357 -8.65 -15.54 -18.95
CA ILE A 357 -8.62 -16.24 -17.64
C ILE A 357 -7.45 -17.21 -17.55
N ASN A 358 -7.15 -17.68 -16.33
CA ASN A 358 -6.11 -18.67 -16.06
C ASN A 358 -4.73 -18.27 -16.58
N ASN A 359 -4.46 -16.97 -16.71
CA ASN A 359 -3.12 -16.46 -16.96
C ASN A 359 -2.40 -16.24 -15.62
N ASN A 360 -1.09 -16.12 -15.64
CA ASN A 360 -0.29 -15.99 -14.43
C ASN A 360 0.73 -14.86 -14.52
N ALA A 361 0.74 -13.98 -13.53
CA ALA A 361 1.78 -12.99 -13.36
C ALA A 361 2.51 -13.23 -12.03
N LYS A 362 3.84 -13.03 -12.01
CA LYS A 362 4.64 -13.20 -10.79
C LYS A 362 4.44 -12.06 -9.78
N ILE A 363 4.28 -10.82 -10.27
CA ILE A 363 4.18 -9.62 -9.44
C ILE A 363 2.71 -9.20 -9.29
N PHE A 364 2.00 -8.92 -10.39
CA PHE A 364 0.56 -8.59 -10.38
C PHE A 364 -0.06 -8.62 -11.81
N GLY A 365 -1.38 -8.50 -11.90
CA GLY A 365 -2.14 -8.50 -13.15
C GLY A 365 -2.11 -9.87 -13.80
N HIS A 366 -2.71 -10.88 -13.16
CA HIS A 366 -2.68 -12.25 -13.64
C HIS A 366 -3.23 -12.36 -15.07
N ASN A 367 -4.41 -11.78 -15.32
CA ASN A 367 -4.99 -11.75 -16.66
C ASN A 367 -4.70 -10.42 -17.36
N ILE A 368 -4.84 -9.32 -16.63
CA ILE A 368 -4.72 -7.98 -17.18
C ILE A 368 -3.94 -7.13 -16.18
N GLY A 369 -2.87 -6.48 -16.64
CA GLY A 369 -2.04 -5.62 -15.81
C GLY A 369 -1.72 -4.29 -16.48
N SER A 370 -1.58 -3.26 -15.66
CA SER A 370 -1.07 -1.95 -16.10
C SER A 370 -0.31 -1.28 -14.97
N THR A 371 -1.04 -0.66 -14.04
CA THR A 371 -0.49 0.06 -12.90
C THR A 371 -1.38 -0.13 -11.67
N ILE A 372 -0.97 0.46 -10.55
CA ILE A 372 -1.74 0.43 -9.29
C ILE A 372 -3.08 1.12 -9.51
N ARG A 373 -4.14 0.55 -8.95
CA ARG A 373 -5.49 1.12 -8.97
C ARG A 373 -5.97 1.60 -7.63
N LYS A 374 -5.49 1.01 -6.55
CA LYS A 374 -5.99 1.34 -5.22
C LYS A 374 -4.93 1.09 -4.15
N ILE A 375 -4.89 1.98 -3.16
CA ILE A 375 -4.24 1.73 -1.87
C ILE A 375 -5.30 1.27 -0.89
N ASP A 376 -5.03 0.18 -0.17
CA ASP A 376 -5.92 -0.27 0.89
C ASP A 376 -5.17 -0.71 2.14
N ILE A 377 -5.87 -0.62 3.26
CA ILE A 377 -5.37 -1.06 4.56
C ILE A 377 -6.56 -1.48 5.42
N ASP A 378 -6.44 -2.67 6.01
CA ASP A 378 -7.42 -3.16 6.97
C ASP A 378 -7.33 -2.39 8.28
N LEU A 379 -8.49 -2.05 8.84
CA LEU A 379 -8.61 -1.38 10.13
C LEU A 379 -7.84 -2.10 11.24
N GLN A 380 -7.81 -3.43 11.21
CA GLN A 380 -7.11 -4.24 12.22
C GLN A 380 -5.60 -4.01 12.21
N ASN A 381 -5.01 -3.72 11.06
CA ASN A 381 -3.57 -3.55 10.89
C ASN A 381 -3.07 -2.14 11.26
N ILE A 382 -3.98 -1.24 11.66
CA ILE A 382 -3.63 0.08 12.20
C ILE A 382 -3.42 -0.06 13.71
N LYS A 383 -2.18 -0.15 14.17
CA LYS A 383 -1.88 -0.20 15.62
C LYS A 383 -1.82 1.20 16.20
N ILE A 384 -2.67 1.43 17.18
CA ILE A 384 -2.76 2.68 17.95
C ILE A 384 -2.45 2.41 19.42
N PRO A 385 -2.03 3.43 20.19
CA PRO A 385 -1.74 3.30 21.61
C PRO A 385 -2.95 2.89 22.44
N ASN A 386 -2.69 2.29 23.61
CA ASN A 386 -3.72 1.97 24.58
C ASN A 386 -4.45 3.26 25.02
N GLY A 387 -5.77 3.21 25.01
CA GLY A 387 -6.63 4.36 25.35
C GLY A 387 -7.04 5.22 24.15
N SER A 388 -6.55 4.94 22.94
CA SER A 388 -7.08 5.52 21.70
C SER A 388 -8.08 4.56 21.03
N VAL A 389 -9.02 5.09 20.26
CA VAL A 389 -10.03 4.30 19.54
C VAL A 389 -10.02 4.60 18.04
N LYS A 390 -10.22 3.57 17.22
CA LYS A 390 -10.33 3.65 15.75
C LYS A 390 -11.68 3.10 15.29
N PHE A 391 -12.32 3.76 14.32
CA PHE A 391 -13.52 3.25 13.67
C PHE A 391 -13.62 3.77 12.23
N LEU A 392 -14.45 3.10 11.43
CA LEU A 392 -14.72 3.48 10.06
C LEU A 392 -15.80 4.57 10.05
N GLY A 393 -15.46 5.79 9.63
CA GLY A 393 -16.45 6.84 9.35
C GLY A 393 -17.08 6.67 7.96
N GLU A 394 -17.99 7.58 7.59
CA GLU A 394 -18.70 7.50 6.30
C GLU A 394 -17.78 7.62 5.07
N ARG A 395 -16.63 8.29 5.20
CA ARG A 395 -15.69 8.54 4.08
C ARG A 395 -14.21 8.31 4.40
N GLN A 396 -13.85 8.16 5.67
CA GLN A 396 -12.45 8.09 6.12
C GLN A 396 -12.35 7.35 7.45
N ILE A 397 -11.13 6.96 7.82
CA ILE A 397 -10.87 6.30 9.11
C ILE A 397 -10.66 7.39 10.17
N GLU A 398 -11.40 7.29 11.27
CA GLU A 398 -11.28 8.24 12.38
C GLU A 398 -10.55 7.59 13.56
N ILE A 399 -9.58 8.32 14.11
CA ILE A 399 -8.83 7.96 15.31
C ILE A 399 -9.13 9.02 16.37
N ARG A 400 -9.74 8.61 17.48
CA ARG A 400 -10.08 9.48 18.60
C ARG A 400 -9.27 9.11 19.84
N GLU A 401 -9.26 10.03 20.80
CA GLU A 401 -8.54 9.85 22.07
C GLU A 401 -7.03 9.64 21.84
N PHE A 402 -6.49 10.28 20.80
CA PHE A 402 -5.07 10.22 20.49
C PHE A 402 -4.31 11.25 21.32
N LYS A 403 -3.24 10.87 21.99
CA LYS A 403 -2.38 11.81 22.72
C LYS A 403 -1.26 12.31 21.81
N SER A 404 -0.95 13.60 21.89
CA SER A 404 0.15 14.16 21.12
C SER A 404 1.50 13.61 21.59
N GLY A 405 2.34 13.18 20.65
CA GLY A 405 3.58 12.48 20.92
C GLY A 405 3.45 10.95 20.91
N ASN A 406 2.25 10.40 20.72
CA ASN A 406 2.09 8.97 20.59
C ASN A 406 2.50 8.46 19.21
N GLN A 407 2.81 7.15 19.14
CA GLN A 407 3.12 6.44 17.91
C GLN A 407 1.87 5.79 17.31
N ILE A 408 1.80 5.80 15.97
CA ILE A 408 0.87 5.02 15.17
C ILE A 408 1.68 4.12 14.22
N SER A 409 1.23 2.89 14.05
CA SER A 409 1.79 1.95 13.07
C SER A 409 0.72 1.53 12.09
N PHE A 410 1.02 1.65 10.81
CA PHE A 410 0.23 1.14 9.71
C PHE A 410 0.95 -0.10 9.19
N GLU A 411 0.40 -1.28 9.46
CA GLU A 411 0.97 -2.54 9.02
C GLU A 411 0.20 -3.07 7.81
N GLY A 412 0.88 -3.74 6.90
CA GLY A 412 0.23 -4.45 5.80
C GLY A 412 -0.53 -3.55 4.83
N ILE A 413 -0.03 -2.35 4.52
CA ILE A 413 -0.61 -1.48 3.47
C ILE A 413 -0.50 -2.22 2.13
N GLN A 414 -1.63 -2.45 1.47
CA GLN A 414 -1.70 -3.17 0.20
C GLN A 414 -1.83 -2.20 -0.97
N LEU A 415 -1.02 -2.42 -1.99
CA LEU A 415 -1.18 -1.81 -3.31
C LEU A 415 -1.90 -2.82 -4.18
N LEU A 416 -3.06 -2.43 -4.73
CA LEU A 416 -3.93 -3.30 -5.49
C LEU A 416 -3.91 -2.93 -6.97
N ASP A 417 -3.92 -3.94 -7.83
CA ASP A 417 -4.06 -3.79 -9.28
C ASP A 417 -5.54 -3.66 -9.72
N GLU A 418 -5.77 -3.64 -11.03
CA GLU A 418 -7.10 -3.55 -11.65
C GLU A 418 -7.98 -4.79 -11.48
N GLU A 419 -7.39 -5.91 -11.10
CA GLU A 419 -8.09 -7.13 -10.76
C GLU A 419 -8.32 -7.24 -9.24
N ASN A 420 -8.00 -6.18 -8.48
CA ASN A 420 -7.99 -6.11 -7.00
C ASN A 420 -7.04 -7.12 -6.34
N ASN A 421 -5.99 -7.55 -7.05
CA ASN A 421 -4.96 -8.40 -6.49
C ASN A 421 -3.83 -7.54 -5.88
N PRO A 422 -3.21 -8.01 -4.78
CA PRO A 422 -2.06 -7.32 -4.19
C PRO A 422 -0.82 -7.44 -5.08
N ILE A 423 -0.05 -6.36 -5.16
CA ILE A 423 1.26 -6.37 -5.83
C ILE A 423 2.27 -7.13 -4.96
N LEU A 424 2.95 -8.13 -5.53
CA LEU A 424 3.86 -9.01 -4.81
C LEU A 424 5.33 -8.70 -5.16
N THR A 425 6.01 -7.87 -4.36
CA THR A 425 7.45 -7.58 -4.55
C THR A 425 8.37 -8.21 -3.50
N SER A 426 7.84 -8.68 -2.38
CA SER A 426 8.64 -9.16 -1.23
C SER A 426 9.47 -10.41 -1.51
N ASN A 427 9.11 -11.19 -2.54
CA ASN A 427 9.77 -12.46 -2.89
C ASN A 427 10.69 -12.35 -4.11
N ILE A 428 11.00 -11.13 -4.56
CA ILE A 428 11.90 -10.93 -5.69
C ILE A 428 13.33 -11.25 -5.26
N ASN A 429 13.90 -12.32 -5.81
CA ASN A 429 15.30 -12.66 -5.60
C ASN A 429 16.20 -11.63 -6.29
N ILE A 430 17.16 -11.05 -5.55
CA ILE A 430 18.09 -10.03 -6.05
C ILE A 430 18.85 -10.50 -7.30
N THR A 431 19.23 -11.78 -7.37
CA THR A 431 19.92 -12.32 -8.54
C THR A 431 18.99 -12.44 -9.76
N GLU A 432 17.70 -12.69 -9.55
CA GLU A 432 16.71 -12.72 -10.63
C GLU A 432 16.32 -11.32 -11.10
N PHE A 433 16.26 -10.35 -10.18
CA PHE A 433 15.86 -8.98 -10.46
C PHE A 433 16.73 -8.31 -11.54
N GLN A 434 18.02 -8.66 -11.59
CA GLN A 434 18.96 -8.15 -12.60
C GLN A 434 18.59 -8.57 -14.03
N PHE A 435 17.81 -9.66 -14.19
CA PHE A 435 17.36 -10.14 -15.49
C PHE A 435 16.01 -9.58 -15.91
N TYR A 436 15.32 -8.85 -15.03
CA TYR A 436 14.02 -8.26 -15.36
C TYR A 436 14.21 -7.11 -16.35
N SER A 437 13.21 -6.84 -17.19
CA SER A 437 13.26 -5.69 -18.09
C SER A 437 13.35 -4.36 -17.36
N SER A 438 13.86 -3.32 -18.04
CA SER A 438 13.98 -1.96 -17.50
C SER A 438 12.65 -1.42 -16.98
N ASP A 439 11.55 -1.76 -17.66
CA ASP A 439 10.22 -1.26 -17.34
C ASP A 439 9.74 -1.86 -16.01
N VAL A 440 9.94 -3.17 -15.81
CA VAL A 440 9.63 -3.85 -14.55
C VAL A 440 10.53 -3.34 -13.42
N GLN A 441 11.83 -3.20 -13.67
CA GLN A 441 12.78 -2.70 -12.66
C GLN A 441 12.41 -1.29 -12.20
N SER A 442 12.15 -0.39 -13.15
CA SER A 442 11.76 1.00 -12.86
C SER A 442 10.43 1.09 -12.12
N PHE A 443 9.44 0.27 -12.51
CA PHE A 443 8.17 0.16 -11.79
C PHE A 443 8.40 -0.24 -10.33
N VAL A 444 9.09 -1.36 -10.08
CA VAL A 444 9.34 -1.85 -8.71
C VAL A 444 10.11 -0.84 -7.87
N GLN A 445 11.11 -0.16 -8.45
CA GLN A 445 11.90 0.86 -7.75
C GLN A 445 11.12 2.17 -7.46
N SER A 446 10.10 2.46 -8.27
CA SER A 446 9.21 3.62 -8.10
C SER A 446 8.16 3.42 -7.00
N LEU A 447 7.95 2.17 -6.54
CA LEU A 447 6.97 1.88 -5.49
C LEU A 447 7.43 2.47 -4.15
N SER A 448 6.75 3.51 -3.72
CA SER A 448 6.91 4.10 -2.39
C SER A 448 5.60 4.67 -1.88
N VAL A 449 5.29 4.32 -0.63
CA VAL A 449 4.14 4.85 0.10
C VAL A 449 4.65 5.82 1.14
N SER A 450 4.00 6.97 1.25
CA SER A 450 4.34 8.02 2.20
C SER A 450 3.12 8.50 2.99
N LEU A 451 3.41 9.11 4.13
CA LEU A 451 2.46 9.87 4.92
C LEU A 451 2.47 11.31 4.44
N ASN A 452 1.29 11.84 4.12
CA ASN A 452 1.08 13.23 3.76
C ASN A 452 0.20 13.92 4.80
N TRP A 453 0.54 15.15 5.15
CA TRP A 453 -0.17 15.99 6.12
C TRP A 453 0.00 17.46 5.73
N ASP A 454 -0.69 18.36 6.42
CA ASP A 454 -0.54 19.80 6.20
C ASP A 454 0.83 20.30 6.68
N GLN A 455 1.80 20.37 5.76
CA GLN A 455 3.16 20.86 6.02
C GLN A 455 3.22 22.38 6.16
N SER A 456 2.19 23.13 5.77
CA SER A 456 2.16 24.58 5.96
C SER A 456 2.01 24.95 7.44
N ASN A 457 1.34 24.08 8.20
CA ASN A 457 1.18 24.20 9.63
C ASN A 457 2.36 23.55 10.38
N LYS A 458 3.38 24.34 10.67
CA LYS A 458 4.58 23.93 11.41
C LYS A 458 4.34 23.33 12.80
N LYS A 459 3.14 23.51 13.36
CA LYS A 459 2.73 22.92 14.64
C LYS A 459 2.38 21.43 14.51
N ILE A 460 2.16 20.92 13.29
CA ILE A 460 1.98 19.49 13.01
C ILE A 460 3.34 18.91 12.66
N GLN A 461 3.74 17.87 13.39
CA GLN A 461 4.97 17.13 13.13
C GLN A 461 4.72 15.64 13.14
N VAL A 462 5.14 14.98 12.06
CA VAL A 462 5.11 13.53 11.92
C VAL A 462 6.56 13.07 11.76
N ILE A 463 7.08 12.33 12.73
CA ILE A 463 8.48 11.90 12.78
C ILE A 463 8.54 10.38 12.78
N GLY A 464 9.55 9.79 12.14
CA GLY A 464 9.75 8.33 12.06
C GLY A 464 9.81 7.86 10.62
N GLN A 465 9.25 6.68 10.35
CA GLN A 465 9.16 6.10 9.01
C GLN A 465 7.97 6.73 8.27
N VAL A 466 8.15 7.95 7.78
CA VAL A 466 7.13 8.70 7.02
C VAL A 466 7.02 8.23 5.56
N GLN A 467 8.00 7.49 5.07
CA GLN A 467 8.03 6.91 3.73
C GLN A 467 8.68 5.54 3.79
N SER A 468 8.15 4.58 3.03
CA SER A 468 8.71 3.24 2.92
C SER A 468 8.55 2.68 1.52
N LYS A 469 9.58 1.94 1.08
CA LYS A 469 9.61 1.12 -0.13
C LYS A 469 9.59 -0.38 0.17
N GLN A 470 9.79 -0.75 1.44
CA GLN A 470 9.98 -2.13 1.83
C GLN A 470 8.63 -2.81 2.05
N GLN A 471 8.37 -3.85 1.26
CA GLN A 471 7.21 -4.70 1.41
C GLN A 471 7.57 -5.92 2.27
N ILE A 472 6.90 -6.09 3.41
CA ILE A 472 7.05 -7.20 4.35
C ILE A 472 5.73 -7.96 4.38
N ASN A 473 5.75 -9.29 4.21
CA ASN A 473 4.56 -10.15 4.24
C ASN A 473 3.42 -9.64 3.31
N ASN A 474 3.76 -9.26 2.08
CA ASN A 474 2.83 -8.72 1.08
C ASN A 474 2.19 -7.35 1.41
N GLY A 475 2.73 -6.57 2.36
CA GLY A 475 2.29 -5.19 2.56
C GLY A 475 3.42 -4.25 3.01
N ILE A 476 3.16 -2.94 2.91
CA ILE A 476 4.11 -1.90 3.31
C ILE A 476 3.79 -1.48 4.74
N ASN A 477 4.83 -1.33 5.55
CA ASN A 477 4.70 -0.89 6.94
C ASN A 477 5.22 0.54 7.11
N LEU A 478 4.48 1.35 7.86
CA LEU A 478 4.86 2.72 8.23
C LEU A 478 4.63 2.90 9.73
N GLN A 479 5.66 3.32 10.46
CA GLN A 479 5.55 3.66 11.88
C GLN A 479 5.99 5.10 12.09
N SER A 480 5.09 5.92 12.65
CA SER A 480 5.35 7.33 12.87
C SER A 480 4.85 7.78 14.24
N GLN A 481 5.57 8.74 14.82
CA GLN A 481 5.15 9.51 15.98
C GLN A 481 4.47 10.79 15.50
N ILE A 482 3.27 11.06 15.99
CA ILE A 482 2.46 12.19 15.56
C ILE A 482 2.35 13.20 16.70
N MET A 483 2.70 14.45 16.40
CA MET A 483 2.68 15.57 17.33
C MET A 483 1.85 16.71 16.77
N TYR A 484 0.91 17.20 17.58
CA TYR A 484 0.12 18.39 17.28
C TYR A 484 -0.41 19.03 18.58
N ILE A 485 -1.23 20.06 18.48
CA ILE A 485 -1.80 20.76 19.64
C ILE A 485 -2.86 19.86 20.30
N PRO A 486 -2.88 19.69 21.63
CA PRO A 486 -3.96 19.00 22.31
C PRO A 486 -5.34 19.63 22.01
N GLN A 487 -6.42 18.82 22.02
CA GLN A 487 -7.79 19.27 21.71
C GLN A 487 -7.98 19.84 20.29
N SER A 488 -7.18 19.36 19.33
CA SER A 488 -7.28 19.74 17.92
C SER A 488 -7.48 18.51 17.04
N ILE A 489 -7.75 18.75 15.76
CA ILE A 489 -7.98 17.71 14.77
C ILE A 489 -6.98 17.91 13.63
N MET A 490 -6.37 16.82 13.17
CA MET A 490 -5.55 16.84 11.95
C MET A 490 -6.03 15.82 10.93
N SER A 491 -5.78 16.14 9.65
CA SER A 491 -5.92 15.19 8.54
C SER A 491 -4.56 14.59 8.23
N LEU A 492 -4.52 13.27 8.13
CA LEU A 492 -3.37 12.49 7.71
C LEU A 492 -3.78 11.64 6.50
N GLN A 493 -2.91 11.52 5.51
CA GLN A 493 -3.16 10.72 4.33
C GLN A 493 -2.03 9.72 4.13
N ILE A 494 -2.37 8.49 3.77
CA ILE A 494 -1.41 7.57 3.15
C ILE A 494 -1.51 7.79 1.65
N VAL A 495 -0.42 8.15 1.00
CA VAL A 495 -0.37 8.45 -0.44
C VAL A 495 0.72 7.65 -1.12
N LEU A 496 0.56 7.45 -2.43
CA LEU A 496 1.61 6.90 -3.29
C LEU A 496 2.35 8.05 -3.98
N ASP A 497 3.68 8.02 -3.98
CA ASP A 497 4.48 9.20 -4.36
C ASP A 497 4.45 9.51 -5.87
N SER A 498 4.35 8.50 -6.73
CA SER A 498 4.30 8.71 -8.18
C SER A 498 3.54 7.61 -8.88
N LEU A 499 2.66 7.98 -9.82
CA LEU A 499 2.03 7.06 -10.74
C LEU A 499 2.05 7.58 -12.18
N PRO A 500 2.21 6.69 -13.17
CA PRO A 500 1.97 7.03 -14.55
C PRO A 500 0.49 7.39 -14.74
N LYS A 501 0.23 8.53 -15.38
CA LYS A 501 -1.13 8.95 -15.75
C LYS A 501 -1.65 8.02 -16.86
N LEU A 502 -2.90 7.60 -16.72
CA LEU A 502 -3.60 6.82 -17.72
C LEU A 502 -4.65 7.71 -18.37
N ILE A 503 -4.73 7.59 -19.69
CA ILE A 503 -5.72 8.26 -20.54
C ILE A 503 -6.66 7.23 -21.15
N ASP A 504 -7.87 7.65 -21.49
CA ASP A 504 -8.78 6.89 -22.34
C ASP A 504 -8.36 6.97 -23.82
N SER A 505 -9.06 6.23 -24.68
CA SER A 505 -8.85 6.24 -26.14
C SER A 505 -9.05 7.62 -26.81
N LYS A 506 -9.67 8.57 -26.10
CA LYS A 506 -9.92 9.95 -26.56
C LYS A 506 -8.89 10.95 -26.00
N GLY A 507 -7.94 10.50 -25.18
CA GLY A 507 -6.93 11.35 -24.56
C GLY A 507 -7.36 12.02 -23.24
N ASN A 508 -8.52 11.68 -22.69
CA ASN A 508 -8.94 12.20 -21.38
C ASN A 508 -8.27 11.42 -20.25
N ILE A 509 -7.84 12.12 -19.20
CA ILE A 509 -7.26 11.47 -18.01
C ILE A 509 -8.34 10.67 -17.27
N PHE A 510 -8.07 9.39 -17.00
CA PHE A 510 -9.05 8.46 -16.43
C PHE A 510 -9.13 8.48 -14.88
N PHE A 511 -8.20 9.13 -14.18
CA PHE A 511 -8.09 8.93 -12.73
C PHE A 511 -8.93 9.87 -11.86
N HIS A 512 -9.59 9.28 -10.85
CA HIS A 512 -10.08 9.97 -9.65
C HIS A 512 -8.97 9.97 -8.59
N GLN A 513 -8.55 11.15 -8.12
CA GLN A 513 -7.46 11.32 -7.14
C GLN A 513 -7.68 10.53 -5.83
N ASP A 514 -8.93 10.24 -5.47
CA ASP A 514 -9.29 9.53 -4.23
C ASP A 514 -8.84 8.06 -4.16
N GLN A 515 -8.49 7.44 -5.29
CA GLN A 515 -8.11 6.02 -5.31
C GLN A 515 -6.66 5.76 -4.85
N PHE A 516 -5.82 6.80 -4.86
CA PHE A 516 -4.39 6.73 -4.51
C PHE A 516 -4.06 7.37 -3.16
N GLN A 517 -5.10 7.65 -2.38
CA GLN A 517 -4.96 8.19 -1.05
C GLN A 517 -5.92 7.48 -0.10
N LYS A 518 -5.45 7.19 1.11
CA LYS A 518 -6.31 6.78 2.21
C LYS A 518 -6.30 7.88 3.26
N ASN A 519 -7.47 8.48 3.49
CA ASN A 519 -7.63 9.61 4.41
C ASN A 519 -7.91 9.11 5.83
N PHE A 520 -7.27 9.78 6.79
CA PHE A 520 -7.41 9.57 8.22
C PHE A 520 -7.66 10.92 8.90
N THR A 521 -8.54 10.92 9.89
CA THR A 521 -8.71 12.06 10.79
C THR A 521 -8.31 11.66 12.20
N ILE A 522 -7.39 12.41 12.79
CA ILE A 522 -6.87 12.17 14.14
C ILE A 522 -7.35 13.29 15.06
N ASN A 523 -8.09 12.93 16.10
CA ASN A 523 -8.59 13.85 17.12
C ASN A 523 -7.74 13.72 18.40
N PHE A 524 -7.06 14.82 18.73
CA PHE A 524 -6.17 14.89 19.88
C PHE A 524 -6.91 15.24 21.16
N ILE A 525 -6.59 14.54 22.25
CA ILE A 525 -7.09 14.88 23.59
C ILE A 525 -6.08 15.72 24.37
N SER A 526 -6.54 16.33 25.46
CA SER A 526 -5.69 16.96 26.47
C SER A 526 -4.80 15.92 27.17
N CYS A 527 -3.63 16.33 27.64
CA CYS A 527 -2.79 15.48 28.48
C CYS A 527 -3.52 15.06 29.76
N SER A 528 -3.19 13.88 30.28
CA SER A 528 -3.76 13.32 31.51
C SER A 528 -3.00 13.81 32.75
N ILE A 529 -3.61 13.68 33.93
CA ILE A 529 -2.91 13.94 35.20
C ILE A 529 -1.73 12.96 35.30
N GLY A 530 -0.55 13.48 35.64
CA GLY A 530 0.71 12.73 35.63
C GLY A 530 1.56 12.93 34.37
N GLU A 531 0.99 13.61 33.37
CA GLU A 531 1.70 14.06 32.18
C GLU A 531 1.87 15.59 32.22
N ILE A 532 2.89 16.08 31.52
CA ILE A 532 3.16 17.51 31.33
C ILE A 532 3.09 17.87 29.86
N THR A 533 2.67 19.10 29.56
CA THR A 533 2.77 19.66 28.21
C THR A 533 4.17 20.21 27.99
N THR A 534 4.94 19.59 27.09
CA THR A 534 6.26 20.10 26.69
C THR A 534 6.22 20.55 25.23
N GLN A 535 6.87 21.69 24.95
CA GLN A 535 7.00 22.17 23.59
C GLN A 535 8.21 21.50 22.95
N GLN A 536 7.96 20.75 21.88
CA GLN A 536 8.99 20.17 21.03
C GLN A 536 8.96 20.92 19.70
N ILE A 537 9.98 21.76 19.48
CA ILE A 537 10.07 22.67 18.32
C ILE A 537 8.87 23.65 18.32
N GLU A 538 7.87 23.47 17.46
CA GLU A 538 6.64 24.28 17.37
C GLU A 538 5.39 23.46 17.72
N SER A 539 5.57 22.17 18.06
CA SER A 539 4.50 21.24 18.45
C SER A 539 4.45 21.07 19.97
N ILE A 540 3.33 20.58 20.49
CA ILE A 540 3.16 20.27 21.91
C ILE A 540 3.05 18.76 22.05
N ILE A 541 3.77 18.15 22.99
CA ILE A 541 3.63 16.73 23.31
C ILE A 541 3.15 16.55 24.75
N CYS A 542 2.49 15.42 25.01
CA CYS A 542 2.19 14.98 26.36
C CYS A 542 3.29 14.01 26.82
N GLN A 543 4.09 14.42 27.79
CA GLN A 543 5.17 13.59 28.32
C GLN A 543 4.82 13.13 29.75
N GLU A 544 4.83 11.82 29.97
CA GLU A 544 4.64 11.25 31.30
C GLU A 544 5.83 11.59 32.23
N CYS A 545 5.53 11.91 33.49
CA CYS A 545 6.57 12.19 34.46
C CYS A 545 7.37 10.91 34.80
N PRO A 546 8.70 10.92 34.62
CA PRO A 546 9.54 9.74 34.86
C PRO A 546 9.63 9.40 36.35
N GLN A 547 10.15 8.22 36.66
CA GLN A 547 10.39 7.79 38.04
C GLN A 547 11.21 8.84 38.82
N GLY A 548 10.76 9.16 40.03
CA GLY A 548 11.30 10.21 40.88
C GLY A 548 10.69 11.60 40.64
N LYS A 549 9.72 11.72 39.72
CA LYS A 549 8.96 12.95 39.50
C LYS A 549 7.47 12.64 39.35
N TYR A 550 6.63 13.65 39.57
CA TYR A 550 5.18 13.52 39.44
C TYR A 550 4.51 14.80 38.92
N SER A 551 3.26 14.67 38.50
CA SER A 551 2.35 15.79 38.26
C SER A 551 0.92 15.46 38.68
N LEU A 552 0.28 16.36 39.43
CA LEU A 552 -1.11 16.25 39.86
C LEU A 552 -2.04 17.25 39.17
N ASP A 553 -1.49 18.11 38.29
CA ASP A 553 -2.23 19.12 37.54
C ASP A 553 -2.17 18.84 36.03
N GLN A 554 -3.33 18.88 35.39
CA GLN A 554 -3.53 18.61 33.98
C GLN A 554 -2.86 19.65 33.05
N TYR A 555 -2.63 20.87 33.55
CA TYR A 555 -2.03 21.98 32.79
C TYR A 555 -0.56 22.23 33.14
N SER A 556 0.06 21.29 33.84
CA SER A 556 1.45 21.40 34.25
C SER A 556 2.41 21.38 33.04
N THR A 557 3.38 22.29 33.03
CA THR A 557 4.44 22.34 32.00
C THR A 557 5.74 21.69 32.48
N SER A 558 5.83 21.31 33.75
CA SER A 558 7.01 20.69 34.35
C SER A 558 6.63 19.72 35.46
N CYS A 559 7.35 18.60 35.53
CA CYS A 559 7.14 17.61 36.59
C CYS A 559 7.79 18.09 37.89
N LYS A 560 7.08 17.92 39.01
CA LYS A 560 7.61 18.19 40.35
C LYS A 560 8.53 17.04 40.79
N GLN A 561 9.56 17.37 41.57
CA GLN A 561 10.46 16.38 42.16
C GLN A 561 9.72 15.59 43.24
N CYS A 562 10.01 14.29 43.37
CA CYS A 562 9.47 13.47 44.45
C CYS A 562 9.71 14.12 45.82
N PRO A 563 8.69 14.21 46.69
CA PRO A 563 8.89 14.65 48.06
C PRO A 563 9.78 13.65 48.81
N ASP A 564 10.64 14.13 49.72
CA ASP A 564 11.51 13.26 50.53
C ASP A 564 10.72 12.29 51.43
N THR A 565 9.44 12.60 51.68
CA THR A 565 8.48 11.80 52.44
C THR A 565 7.85 10.66 51.62
N ALA A 566 8.13 10.59 50.32
CA ALA A 566 7.65 9.56 49.42
C ALA A 566 8.74 8.51 49.15
N LYS A 567 8.35 7.24 49.17
CA LYS A 567 9.21 6.12 48.81
C LYS A 567 9.54 6.14 47.32
N GLU A 568 8.51 6.37 46.50
CA GLU A 568 8.63 6.51 45.07
C GLU A 568 7.45 7.34 44.52
N CYS A 569 7.66 7.96 43.37
CA CYS A 569 6.62 8.60 42.60
C CYS A 569 6.92 8.50 41.11
N TYR A 570 5.88 8.44 40.31
CA TYR A 570 5.93 8.40 38.85
C TYR A 570 4.56 8.84 38.32
N GLY A 571 4.52 9.51 37.16
CA GLY A 571 3.27 9.97 36.58
C GLY A 571 2.43 10.80 37.57
N SER A 572 1.25 10.31 37.92
CA SER A 572 0.33 10.92 38.91
C SER A 572 0.35 10.25 40.29
N THR A 573 1.19 9.25 40.48
CA THR A 573 1.23 8.43 41.70
C THR A 573 2.34 8.91 42.62
N ILE A 574 2.02 9.07 43.90
CA ILE A 574 2.99 9.30 44.98
C ILE A 574 2.75 8.21 46.03
N ASN A 575 3.74 7.33 46.22
CA ASN A 575 3.72 6.27 47.22
C ASN A 575 4.48 6.77 48.45
N LEU A 576 3.76 7.00 49.56
CA LEU A 576 4.35 7.55 50.78
C LEU A 576 5.14 6.49 51.56
N MET A 577 6.14 6.94 52.33
CA MET A 577 6.76 6.10 53.36
C MET A 577 5.81 5.94 54.55
N ASN A 578 5.98 4.89 55.35
CA ASN A 578 5.27 4.76 56.63
C ASN A 578 5.53 5.98 57.55
N GLY A 579 4.55 6.34 58.36
CA GLY A 579 4.58 7.53 59.23
C GLY A 579 4.07 8.82 58.58
N TYR A 580 3.71 8.81 57.30
CA TYR A 580 3.18 9.96 56.58
C TYR A 580 1.77 9.72 56.07
N TRP A 581 0.98 10.79 56.01
CA TRP A 581 -0.41 10.76 55.57
C TRP A 581 -0.70 11.90 54.60
N ARG A 582 -1.63 11.65 53.67
CA ARG A 582 -2.19 12.68 52.78
C ARG A 582 -3.70 12.48 52.67
N GLU A 583 -4.40 13.57 52.37
CA GLU A 583 -5.86 13.56 52.25
C GLU A 583 -6.35 12.65 51.13
N ASN A 584 -5.75 12.76 49.95
CA ASN A 584 -6.11 11.96 48.80
C ASN A 584 -4.98 11.93 47.74
N ASN A 585 -5.19 11.17 46.67
CA ASN A 585 -4.19 11.00 45.61
C ASN A 585 -4.01 12.23 44.69
N LYS A 586 -4.82 13.29 44.84
CA LYS A 586 -4.74 14.53 44.03
C LYS A 586 -3.96 15.65 44.72
N THR A 587 -3.54 15.46 45.97
CA THR A 587 -2.77 16.44 46.74
C THR A 587 -1.36 15.95 47.00
N ASP A 588 -0.39 16.85 46.90
CA ASP A 588 1.00 16.67 47.33
C ASP A 588 1.25 17.23 48.74
N ILE A 589 0.19 17.64 49.44
CA ILE A 589 0.24 18.05 50.84
C ILE A 589 0.35 16.79 51.71
N ILE A 590 1.57 16.52 52.16
CA ILE A 590 1.92 15.34 52.96
C ILE A 590 2.26 15.81 54.37
N VAL A 591 1.65 15.18 55.37
CA VAL A 591 1.81 15.52 56.79
C VAL A 591 2.37 14.33 57.54
N TYR A 592 3.34 14.57 58.42
CA TYR A 592 3.87 13.54 59.31
C TYR A 592 2.89 13.24 60.45
N CYS A 593 2.70 11.96 60.75
CA CYS A 593 1.79 11.50 61.80
C CYS A 593 2.46 11.62 63.18
N ASN A 594 2.51 12.85 63.70
CA ASN A 594 3.31 13.21 64.89
C ASN A 594 3.02 12.38 66.15
N LYS A 595 1.74 12.07 66.42
CA LYS A 595 1.38 11.39 67.68
C LYS A 595 1.67 9.89 67.63
N ASN A 596 1.29 9.23 66.54
CA ASN A 596 1.39 7.78 66.38
C ASN A 596 1.77 7.42 64.93
N PRO A 597 3.07 7.50 64.57
CA PRO A 597 3.55 7.23 63.21
C PRO A 597 3.18 5.84 62.70
N GLU A 598 3.11 4.86 63.60
CA GLU A 598 2.78 3.45 63.31
C GLU A 598 1.36 3.25 62.74
N PHE A 599 0.47 4.22 62.92
CA PHE A 599 -0.90 4.14 62.39
C PHE A 599 -1.01 4.59 60.94
N CYS A 600 -0.01 5.31 60.42
CA CYS A 600 0.06 5.73 59.04
C CYS A 600 0.92 4.74 58.25
N GLN A 601 0.30 3.69 57.73
CA GLN A 601 0.97 2.57 57.07
C GLN A 601 0.78 2.58 55.55
N ALA A 602 1.27 3.62 54.89
CA ALA A 602 1.16 3.77 53.43
C ALA A 602 1.81 2.62 52.63
N GLU A 603 2.80 1.93 53.19
CA GLU A 603 3.50 0.82 52.52
C GLU A 603 2.80 -0.54 52.71
N SER A 604 1.81 -0.62 53.60
CA SER A 604 1.12 -1.88 53.91
C SER A 604 0.04 -2.18 52.87
N PRO A 605 0.01 -3.39 52.27
CA PRO A 605 -1.02 -3.78 51.31
C PRO A 605 -2.42 -3.86 51.92
N ASP A 606 -2.50 -4.07 53.24
CA ASP A 606 -3.76 -4.09 53.99
C ASP A 606 -4.26 -2.69 54.34
N SER A 607 -3.51 -1.63 54.02
CA SER A 607 -3.87 -0.27 54.34
C SER A 607 -4.97 0.26 53.42
N LYS A 608 -5.96 0.95 54.03
CA LYS A 608 -6.96 1.76 53.31
C LYS A 608 -6.74 3.21 53.68
N PHE A 609 -6.71 4.09 52.68
CA PHE A 609 -6.42 5.52 52.87
C PHE A 609 -5.13 5.80 53.65
N MET A 610 -4.13 4.92 53.50
CA MET A 610 -2.83 5.00 54.18
C MET A 610 -2.89 4.82 55.70
N CYS A 611 -4.01 4.33 56.23
CA CYS A 611 -4.19 4.02 57.65
C CYS A 611 -4.04 2.52 57.95
N LEU A 612 -3.55 2.22 59.15
CA LEU A 612 -3.59 0.90 59.77
C LEU A 612 -5.05 0.44 59.93
N ARG A 613 -5.27 -0.87 59.89
CA ARG A 613 -6.60 -1.46 60.05
C ARG A 613 -7.33 -0.92 61.28
N GLY A 614 -8.58 -0.51 61.10
CA GLY A 614 -9.44 0.04 62.15
C GLY A 614 -9.33 1.56 62.34
N HIS A 615 -8.25 2.17 61.82
CA HIS A 615 -8.03 3.61 61.84
C HIS A 615 -8.54 4.27 60.54
N ILE A 616 -9.05 5.49 60.66
CA ILE A 616 -9.58 6.36 59.59
C ILE A 616 -9.33 7.85 59.93
N GLY A 617 -9.71 8.73 59.00
CA GLY A 617 -9.67 10.18 59.21
C GLY A 617 -8.28 10.80 59.05
N PRO A 618 -8.16 12.13 59.24
CA PRO A 618 -6.89 12.83 59.14
C PRO A 618 -5.86 12.25 60.10
N LEU A 619 -4.66 11.97 59.58
CA LEU A 619 -3.54 11.37 60.34
C LEU A 619 -3.87 10.01 60.98
N CYS A 620 -4.95 9.34 60.55
CA CYS A 620 -5.38 8.05 61.08
C CYS A 620 -5.70 8.07 62.59
N GLU A 621 -6.09 9.24 63.13
CA GLU A 621 -6.36 9.43 64.56
C GLU A 621 -7.78 9.03 64.99
N GLN A 622 -8.64 8.60 64.06
CA GLN A 622 -10.03 8.23 64.37
C GLN A 622 -10.25 6.74 64.16
N CYS A 623 -11.10 6.12 64.98
CA CYS A 623 -11.51 4.74 64.77
C CYS A 623 -12.74 4.67 63.88
N ASP A 624 -12.80 3.63 63.04
CA ASP A 624 -13.98 3.32 62.22
C ASP A 624 -15.11 2.73 63.09
N SER A 625 -15.68 3.57 63.94
CA SER A 625 -16.73 3.22 64.90
C SER A 625 -18.01 2.70 64.24
N TYR A 626 -18.24 3.05 62.97
CA TYR A 626 -19.40 2.61 62.20
C TYR A 626 -19.10 1.41 61.29
N GLY A 627 -17.83 1.07 61.07
CA GLY A 627 -17.39 -0.01 60.17
C GLY A 627 -17.60 0.28 58.69
N VAL A 628 -17.56 1.55 58.28
CA VAL A 628 -17.83 1.96 56.89
C VAL A 628 -16.67 1.61 55.96
N ILE A 629 -15.43 1.75 56.44
CA ILE A 629 -14.21 1.54 55.65
C ILE A 629 -13.71 0.10 55.79
N TRP A 630 -13.77 -0.44 57.01
CA TRP A 630 -13.17 -1.74 57.35
C TRP A 630 -14.20 -2.88 57.49
N GLY A 631 -15.50 -2.59 57.48
CA GLY A 631 -16.59 -3.57 57.63
C GLY A 631 -16.88 -3.96 59.09
N ASN A 632 -15.86 -3.96 59.95
CA ASN A 632 -16.00 -4.15 61.40
C ASN A 632 -16.00 -2.81 62.12
N ARG A 633 -16.63 -2.74 63.30
CA ARG A 633 -16.64 -1.54 64.15
C ARG A 633 -15.41 -1.51 65.04
N TYR A 634 -14.79 -0.33 65.12
CA TYR A 634 -13.60 -0.11 65.94
C TYR A 634 -13.80 1.02 66.94
N SER A 635 -13.30 0.88 68.17
CA SER A 635 -13.36 1.91 69.20
C SER A 635 -12.09 1.99 70.02
N GLN A 636 -11.81 3.17 70.56
CA GLN A 636 -10.78 3.37 71.59
C GLN A 636 -11.27 2.79 72.92
N ILE A 637 -10.36 2.24 73.73
CA ILE A 637 -10.66 1.70 75.06
C ILE A 637 -9.70 2.34 76.07
N PHE A 638 -10.19 2.77 77.23
CA PHE A 638 -9.39 3.36 78.32
C PHE A 638 -8.45 4.53 77.90
N SER A 639 -8.85 5.33 76.91
CA SER A 639 -8.05 6.46 76.37
C SER A 639 -6.68 6.07 75.79
N SER A 640 -6.55 4.88 75.20
CA SER A 640 -5.45 4.62 74.27
C SER A 640 -5.81 5.13 72.87
N ASP A 641 -4.82 5.68 72.16
CA ASP A 641 -5.00 6.15 70.79
C ASP A 641 -5.21 5.01 69.77
N ALA A 642 -5.15 3.74 70.23
CA ALA A 642 -5.30 2.55 69.40
C ALA A 642 -6.78 2.15 69.21
N CYS A 643 -7.10 1.71 68.00
CA CYS A 643 -8.45 1.28 67.64
C CYS A 643 -8.59 -0.25 67.74
N TYR A 644 -9.47 -0.71 68.63
CA TYR A 644 -9.73 -2.13 68.84
C TYR A 644 -11.04 -2.56 68.16
N ASP A 645 -11.06 -3.78 67.60
CA ASP A 645 -12.28 -4.37 67.06
C ASP A 645 -13.29 -4.60 68.19
N CYS A 646 -14.49 -4.05 68.04
CA CYS A 646 -15.53 -4.12 69.05
C CYS A 646 -16.02 -5.57 69.26
N ASN A 647 -15.93 -6.45 68.25
CA ASN A 647 -16.34 -7.85 68.37
C ASN A 647 -15.36 -8.67 69.21
N ASP A 648 -14.06 -8.36 69.12
CA ASP A 648 -13.02 -9.09 69.85
C ASP A 648 -12.88 -8.60 71.30
N SER A 649 -13.32 -7.36 71.58
CA SER A 649 -13.10 -6.68 72.87
C SER A 649 -14.35 -6.54 73.74
N VAL A 650 -15.40 -7.34 73.48
CA VAL A 650 -16.73 -7.22 74.13
C VAL A 650 -16.65 -7.25 75.66
N LEU A 651 -15.83 -8.13 76.25
CA LEU A 651 -15.69 -8.24 77.71
C LEU A 651 -15.07 -6.98 78.34
N LEU A 652 -14.09 -6.39 77.67
CA LEU A 652 -13.37 -5.21 78.13
C LEU A 652 -14.27 -3.97 78.06
N ILE A 653 -15.01 -3.83 76.96
CA ILE A 653 -16.00 -2.77 76.75
C ILE A 653 -17.16 -2.89 77.77
N ALA A 654 -17.63 -4.10 78.04
CA ALA A 654 -18.67 -4.34 79.04
C ALA A 654 -18.22 -3.98 80.46
N PHE A 655 -16.97 -4.27 80.81
CA PHE A 655 -16.38 -3.92 82.10
C PHE A 655 -16.27 -2.40 82.28
N GLU A 656 -15.75 -1.68 81.28
CA GLU A 656 -15.63 -0.21 81.32
C GLU A 656 -16.99 0.47 81.48
N ASN A 657 -17.97 0.09 80.66
CA ASN A 657 -19.32 0.64 80.74
C ASN A 657 -20.00 0.31 82.09
N SER A 658 -19.77 -0.88 82.64
CA SER A 658 -20.29 -1.26 83.96
C SER A 658 -19.67 -0.42 85.09
N LEU A 659 -18.38 -0.11 85.00
CA LEU A 659 -17.68 0.75 85.95
C LEU A 659 -18.24 2.19 85.90
N ILE A 660 -18.42 2.74 84.70
CA ILE A 660 -19.00 4.08 84.52
C ILE A 660 -20.42 4.12 85.09
N PHE A 661 -21.24 3.10 84.78
CA PHE A 661 -22.60 3.00 85.30
C PHE A 661 -22.63 2.92 86.84
N LEU A 662 -21.73 2.13 87.45
CA LEU A 662 -21.58 2.03 88.90
C LEU A 662 -21.23 3.39 89.52
N LEU A 663 -20.28 4.14 88.94
CA LEU A 663 -19.87 5.46 89.42
C LEU A 663 -21.03 6.47 89.35
N VAL A 664 -21.77 6.48 88.24
CA VAL A 664 -22.95 7.34 88.07
C VAL A 664 -24.05 6.96 89.07
N PHE A 665 -24.30 5.66 89.27
CA PHE A 665 -25.27 5.17 90.23
C PHE A 665 -24.91 5.58 91.66
N LEU A 666 -23.65 5.39 92.07
CA LEU A 666 -23.14 5.82 93.38
C LEU A 666 -23.28 7.34 93.56
N TYR A 667 -22.97 8.12 92.53
CA TYR A 667 -23.10 9.57 92.56
C TYR A 667 -24.56 10.02 92.79
N ILE A 668 -25.51 9.45 92.04
CA ILE A 668 -26.95 9.71 92.21
C ILE A 668 -27.41 9.30 93.62
N PHE A 669 -26.95 8.15 94.11
CA PHE A 669 -27.31 7.65 95.44
C PHE A 669 -26.85 8.57 96.56
N ILE A 670 -25.61 9.10 96.47
CA ILE A 670 -25.07 10.08 97.42
C ILE A 670 -25.91 11.37 97.42
N ILE A 671 -26.33 11.84 96.24
CA ILE A 671 -27.21 13.02 96.12
C ILE A 671 -28.54 12.78 96.82
N LEU A 672 -29.17 11.63 96.59
CA LEU A 672 -30.46 11.27 97.20
C LEU A 672 -30.37 11.22 98.73
N ILE A 673 -29.32 10.62 99.30
CA ILE A 673 -29.09 10.61 100.75
C ILE A 673 -29.01 12.03 101.32
N LYS A 674 -28.24 12.92 100.68
CA LYS A 674 -28.11 14.31 101.11
C LYS A 674 -29.45 15.06 101.06
N ILE A 675 -30.28 14.79 100.05
CA ILE A 675 -31.62 15.39 99.93
C ILE A 675 -32.53 14.90 101.08
N ILE A 676 -32.54 13.60 101.37
CA ILE A 676 -33.37 13.01 102.44
C ILE A 676 -32.99 13.61 103.81
N GLN A 677 -31.69 13.69 104.13
CA GLN A 677 -31.21 14.29 105.39
C GLN A 677 -31.61 15.77 105.53
N LYS A 678 -31.56 16.53 104.43
CA LYS A 678 -32.00 17.93 104.39
C LYS A 678 -33.50 18.06 104.63
N MET A 679 -34.31 17.15 104.10
CA MET A 679 -35.77 17.13 104.30
C MET A 679 -36.15 16.76 105.74
N GLN A 680 -35.49 15.76 106.34
CA GLN A 680 -35.71 15.39 107.75
C GLN A 680 -35.40 16.57 108.69
N SER A 681 -34.30 17.28 108.46
CA SER A 681 -33.93 18.46 109.25
C SER A 681 -34.98 19.58 109.16
N LYS A 682 -35.56 19.80 107.97
CA LYS A 682 -36.65 20.77 107.77
C LYS A 682 -37.93 20.37 108.51
N ILE A 683 -38.29 19.08 108.51
CA ILE A 683 -39.48 18.56 109.18
C ILE A 683 -39.34 18.71 110.70
N ILE A 684 -38.19 18.33 111.27
CA ILE A 684 -37.90 18.49 112.70
C ILE A 684 -37.97 19.98 113.09
N GLY A 685 -37.36 20.87 112.30
CA GLY A 685 -37.45 22.31 112.52
C GLY A 685 -38.88 22.85 112.47
N TYR A 686 -39.71 22.37 111.53
CA TYR A 686 -41.11 22.75 111.40
C TYR A 686 -41.94 22.35 112.63
N PHE A 687 -41.79 21.13 113.13
CA PHE A 687 -42.52 20.67 114.32
C PHE A 687 -42.04 21.31 115.62
N LEU A 688 -40.73 21.61 115.75
CA LEU A 688 -40.17 22.34 116.89
C LEU A 688 -40.65 23.80 116.96
N ASN A 689 -40.85 24.46 115.82
CA ASN A 689 -41.40 25.82 115.78
C ASN A 689 -42.90 25.81 116.13
N LYS A 690 -43.62 24.76 115.72
CA LYS A 690 -45.07 24.62 115.96
C LYS A 690 -45.41 24.23 117.42
N SER A 691 -44.46 23.66 118.16
CA SER A 691 -44.67 23.28 119.56
C SER A 691 -44.44 24.42 120.58
N GLU A 692 -44.10 25.63 120.13
CA GLU A 692 -43.79 26.81 120.96
C GLU A 692 -42.62 26.64 121.95
N ILE A 693 -41.92 25.49 121.90
CA ILE A 693 -40.76 25.19 122.77
C ILE A 693 -39.54 26.04 122.37
N LEU A 694 -39.47 26.51 121.12
CA LEU A 694 -38.39 27.36 120.61
C LEU A 694 -38.91 28.21 119.44
N PHE A 695 -39.00 29.53 119.62
CA PHE A 695 -39.36 30.46 118.55
C PHE A 695 -38.11 30.75 117.69
N LEU A 696 -37.97 30.02 116.59
CA LEU A 696 -36.95 30.32 115.58
C LEU A 696 -37.62 31.22 114.51
N GLY A 697 -37.33 32.52 114.60
CA GLY A 697 -37.79 33.51 113.63
C GLY A 697 -37.37 33.18 112.19
N SER A 698 -37.89 33.94 111.22
CA SER A 698 -37.75 33.75 109.77
C SER A 698 -36.31 33.72 109.21
N THR A 699 -35.28 33.78 110.06
CA THR A 699 -33.86 33.59 109.73
C THR A 699 -33.40 32.13 109.62
N CYS A 700 -34.25 31.14 109.94
CA CYS A 700 -33.88 29.70 109.81
C CYS A 700 -34.06 29.10 108.40
N ASN A 701 -34.69 29.80 107.46
CA ASN A 701 -34.91 29.26 106.11
C ASN A 701 -33.66 29.32 105.19
N GLN A 702 -32.54 29.91 105.62
CA GLN A 702 -31.36 30.13 104.77
C GLN A 702 -30.00 29.66 105.35
N LEU A 703 -29.93 28.97 106.50
CA LEU A 703 -28.64 28.66 107.13
C LEU A 703 -28.19 27.22 106.91
N GLN A 704 -27.12 27.07 106.12
CA GLN A 704 -26.55 25.80 105.62
C GLN A 704 -25.43 25.19 106.48
N ASN A 705 -25.15 25.70 107.68
CA ASN A 705 -23.93 25.32 108.42
C ASN A 705 -24.17 24.59 109.75
N ILE A 706 -23.43 23.48 109.90
CA ILE A 706 -23.34 22.56 111.05
C ILE A 706 -22.86 23.24 112.35
N SER A 707 -22.27 24.45 112.26
CA SER A 707 -21.87 25.27 113.41
C SER A 707 -23.03 25.76 114.29
N SER A 708 -24.28 25.61 113.83
CA SER A 708 -25.48 26.07 114.55
C SER A 708 -26.05 25.07 115.55
N GLN A 709 -25.74 23.76 115.45
CA GLN A 709 -26.15 22.76 116.46
C GLN A 709 -25.46 23.01 117.81
N HIS A 710 -24.19 23.42 117.79
CA HIS A 710 -23.47 23.82 119.01
C HIS A 710 -24.09 25.05 119.68
N ASN A 711 -24.52 26.05 118.91
CA ASN A 711 -25.16 27.26 119.46
C ASN A 711 -26.57 27.00 120.03
N ILE A 712 -27.30 26.02 119.49
CA ILE A 712 -28.60 25.58 120.03
C ILE A 712 -28.41 24.83 121.35
N ILE A 713 -27.42 23.95 121.45
CA ILE A 713 -27.08 23.24 122.71
C ILE A 713 -26.59 24.23 123.78
N ILE A 714 -25.76 25.22 123.41
CA ILE A 714 -25.29 26.26 124.33
C ILE A 714 -26.46 27.14 124.84
N LYS A 715 -27.43 27.48 123.97
CA LYS A 715 -28.64 28.21 124.41
C LYS A 715 -29.56 27.37 125.31
N LEU A 716 -29.69 26.06 125.06
CA LEU A 716 -30.44 25.14 125.93
C LEU A 716 -29.79 25.00 127.32
N LEU A 717 -28.45 24.95 127.39
CA LEU A 717 -27.71 24.96 128.66
C LEU A 717 -27.84 26.31 129.41
N LEU A 718 -27.85 27.43 128.69
CA LEU A 718 -28.06 28.76 129.27
C LEU A 718 -29.49 28.97 129.80
N ILE A 719 -30.50 28.37 129.17
CA ILE A 719 -31.89 28.40 129.67
C ILE A 719 -31.99 27.57 130.96
N ASN A 720 -31.48 26.33 130.99
CA ASN A 720 -31.51 25.48 132.19
C ASN A 720 -30.78 26.10 133.40
N SER A 721 -29.66 26.81 133.19
CA SER A 721 -28.96 27.52 134.27
C SER A 721 -29.72 28.74 134.81
N LYS A 722 -30.52 29.43 133.98
CA LYS A 722 -31.38 30.54 134.43
C LYS A 722 -32.58 30.04 135.24
N THR A 723 -33.18 28.91 134.86
CA THR A 723 -34.32 28.32 135.60
C THR A 723 -33.91 27.83 136.98
N ILE A 724 -32.72 27.23 137.13
CA ILE A 724 -32.18 26.80 138.44
C ILE A 724 -31.86 27.99 139.35
N ARG A 725 -31.40 29.12 138.78
CA ARG A 725 -31.10 30.35 139.55
C ARG A 725 -32.36 31.08 140.01
N GLN A 726 -33.48 30.95 139.30
CA GLN A 726 -34.77 31.51 139.69
C GLN A 726 -35.50 30.65 140.74
N THR A 727 -35.36 29.31 140.72
CA THR A 727 -35.89 28.44 141.79
C THR A 727 -35.09 28.54 143.11
N LEU A 728 -33.80 28.83 143.07
CA LEU A 728 -33.00 29.09 144.29
C LEU A 728 -33.33 30.46 144.95
N ASN A 729 -33.70 31.49 144.18
CA ASN A 729 -34.08 32.80 144.71
C ASN A 729 -35.55 32.90 145.18
N TYR A 730 -36.42 31.96 144.77
CA TYR A 730 -37.82 31.92 145.23
C TYR A 730 -37.99 31.24 146.61
N ASN A 731 -37.02 30.42 147.04
CA ASN A 731 -37.02 29.76 148.35
C ASN A 731 -36.40 30.58 149.50
N GLN A 732 -36.01 31.84 149.28
CA GLN A 732 -35.50 32.75 150.32
C GLN A 732 -36.48 33.88 150.72
N ASN A 733 -37.70 33.90 150.19
CA ASN A 733 -38.71 34.95 150.47
C ASN A 733 -40.10 34.38 150.85
N ILE A 734 -40.14 33.23 151.52
CA ILE A 734 -41.35 32.75 152.22
C ILE A 734 -40.96 32.52 153.69
N ASN A 735 -41.27 33.52 154.51
CA ASN A 735 -41.64 33.35 155.92
C ASN A 735 -43.07 32.81 155.98
#